data_AF-A0A947APM8-F1
#
_entry.id   AF-A0A947APM8-F1
#
_cell.length_a   1.000
_cell.length_b   1.000
_cell.length_c   1.000
_cell.angle_alpha   90.00
_cell.angle_beta   90.00
_cell.angle_gamma   90.00
#
_symmetry.space_group_name_H-M   'P 1'
#
loop_
_entity.id
_entity.type
_entity.pdbx_description
1 polymer ?
#
loop_
_entity_poly.entity_id
_entity_poly.type
_entity_poly.pdbx_seq_one_letter_code
_entity_poly.pdbx_strand_id
1 'polypeptide(L)'
;MKIHSIRFKNLNSLQGIWSIDLTHKAYVAETLFMISGPTGAGKTTLLDAVCLALYGKTPRLGTISKNTNEIMTRQTGECFAEVSFATSKGSFRSHWSQRRARIKPDGELQQPKHELSDALSNRILQTGIRNVARAIEENTGMDFKQFTRAVLLAQGHFSEFLQASADERAPLLEQITGTELYSRISQTVHKLTSREQRQFAELQRDADGISLLSDEQRQNLLHRLEYIKADVTDSQNDVLKKQHEKQWIENIASLEKEVAHISKDVDQATHNLAREGPTIEKLHQFQRLQPIIGDYKLLQNHRRQQKEEGKQLRLVKLQKQDLQTTLSSTRQAIKEQDIVVTKQKVQKEELQTLLKTVRKADNDIEHVSIQRQEASKQLREKKALLKKLALEAQNRQEALQKCHDHIEEHKSYFSSFAADNSLVEELGTIKTLFFAYEKQANHLSQLDEQLTGLRSELTTITDQLNAQKNKANEGSDAHGHTCDKLKKNQKEIEMLLGGEEISRLLHRQLALSETKQTLSSWLELNDRLVVLNKEVDRIAQHIKSLQSSITKIEQANQQLSEQGDVTHSRLEDLQTLLTHSDQMRVFADYRHKLEPGEPCPLCGSKTHVYSPQNASLVKISDARKRYETCRLEYEAMSKDLSEGKNKHALLLQELKHSFESLTEIKKKYGEREASLHNLERLLETKEEKVFTPQHVGSLFDETAQQIKQITSQLKTLERLEQKASILRKDEEKARKLLSSTDTAIQDLTTLQVKQSALVKQL
;
A
#
# COMPACT_ATOMS: atom_id res chain seq x y z
N MET A 1 65.08 -20.79 57.71
CA MET A 1 66.03 -19.66 57.75
C MET A 1 66.85 -19.77 59.04
N LYS A 2 68.16 -19.51 59.01
CA LYS A 2 69.04 -19.54 60.19
C LYS A 2 69.95 -18.31 60.23
N ILE A 3 70.02 -17.60 61.35
CA ILE A 3 70.92 -16.45 61.53
C ILE A 3 72.29 -16.95 61.99
N HIS A 4 73.35 -16.50 61.33
CA HIS A 4 74.74 -16.86 61.64
C HIS A 4 75.43 -15.79 62.47
N SER A 5 75.28 -14.51 62.14
CA SER A 5 75.89 -13.43 62.90
C SER A 5 75.05 -12.16 62.87
N ILE A 6 75.17 -11.38 63.95
CA ILE A 6 74.51 -10.09 64.12
C ILE A 6 75.59 -9.07 64.48
N ARG A 7 75.72 -8.02 63.70
CA ARG A 7 76.68 -6.94 63.94
C ARG A 7 75.96 -5.60 63.86
N PHE A 8 76.17 -4.72 64.82
CA PHE A 8 75.52 -3.42 64.83
C PHE A 8 76.37 -2.36 65.51
N LYS A 9 76.05 -1.09 65.24
CA LYS A 9 76.73 0.06 65.82
C LYS A 9 75.74 1.12 66.25
N ASN A 10 75.94 1.64 67.47
CA ASN A 10 75.22 2.79 68.02
C ASN A 10 73.69 2.69 67.88
N LEU A 11 73.11 1.60 68.39
CA LEU A 11 71.66 1.40 68.44
C LEU A 11 71.17 1.55 69.89
N ASN A 12 70.18 2.42 70.12
CA ASN A 12 69.58 2.75 71.42
C ASN A 12 70.62 2.92 72.53
N SER A 13 70.58 2.09 73.58
CA SER A 13 71.48 2.09 74.73
C SER A 13 72.84 1.43 74.46
N LEU A 14 73.03 0.76 73.32
CA LEU A 14 74.25 0.03 72.97
C LEU A 14 75.15 0.88 72.07
N GLN A 15 75.90 1.78 72.71
CA GLN A 15 76.91 2.60 72.03
C GLN A 15 78.15 1.76 71.67
N GLY A 16 78.79 2.06 70.54
CA GLY A 16 79.95 1.30 70.04
C GLY A 16 79.57 0.22 69.03
N ILE A 17 80.55 -0.58 68.62
CA ILE A 17 80.37 -1.68 67.67
C ILE A 17 80.23 -2.98 68.45
N TRP A 18 79.13 -3.68 68.24
CA TRP A 18 78.82 -4.96 68.87
C TRP A 18 78.69 -6.02 67.78
N SER A 19 79.18 -7.22 68.07
CA SER A 19 79.11 -8.37 67.16
C SER A 19 78.83 -9.63 67.95
N ILE A 20 77.83 -10.39 67.51
CA ILE A 20 77.46 -11.69 68.07
C ILE A 20 77.56 -12.71 66.94
N ASP A 21 78.46 -13.67 67.11
CA ASP A 21 78.61 -14.81 66.21
C ASP A 21 77.88 -16.02 66.80
N LEU A 22 76.73 -16.35 66.22
CA LEU A 22 75.89 -17.49 66.62
C LEU A 22 76.41 -18.83 66.06
N THR A 23 77.50 -18.81 65.30
CA THR A 23 78.20 -20.03 64.84
C THR A 23 79.33 -20.45 65.79
N HIS A 24 79.64 -19.62 66.79
CA HIS A 24 80.63 -19.95 67.80
C HIS A 24 80.21 -21.20 68.60
N LYS A 25 81.19 -22.04 69.00
CA LYS A 25 80.96 -23.33 69.68
C LYS A 25 80.02 -23.23 70.89
N ALA A 26 80.08 -22.12 71.63
CA ALA A 26 79.23 -21.84 72.79
C ALA A 26 77.72 -21.79 72.46
N TYR A 27 77.32 -21.44 71.23
CA TYR A 27 75.92 -21.40 70.77
C TYR A 27 75.52 -22.59 69.91
N VAL A 28 76.50 -23.33 69.38
CA VAL A 28 76.24 -24.53 68.55
C VAL A 28 76.09 -25.78 69.42
N ALA A 29 76.75 -25.82 70.59
CA ALA A 29 76.67 -26.93 71.53
C ALA A 29 75.28 -27.02 72.22
N GLU A 30 74.63 -25.90 72.49
CA GLU A 30 73.28 -25.83 73.05
C GLU A 30 72.38 -24.99 72.13
N THR A 31 71.28 -25.55 71.63
CA THR A 31 70.37 -24.88 70.67
C THR A 31 69.56 -23.72 71.26
N LEU A 32 69.57 -23.58 72.59
CA LEU A 32 68.85 -22.55 73.32
C LEU A 32 69.84 -21.71 74.13
N PHE A 33 69.76 -20.39 74.00
CA PHE A 33 70.54 -19.46 74.79
C PHE A 33 69.66 -18.34 75.32
N MET A 34 70.04 -17.76 76.45
CA MET A 34 69.30 -16.70 77.12
C MET A 34 70.10 -15.39 77.11
N ILE A 35 69.43 -14.31 76.69
CA ILE A 35 69.97 -12.95 76.83
C ILE A 35 69.38 -12.34 78.11
N SER A 36 70.17 -12.30 79.18
CA SER A 36 69.77 -11.75 80.48
C SER A 36 70.41 -10.40 80.77
N GLY A 37 69.75 -9.59 81.60
CA GLY A 37 70.22 -8.26 82.02
C GLY A 37 69.08 -7.43 82.63
N PRO A 38 69.35 -6.29 83.27
CA PRO A 38 68.30 -5.42 83.83
C PRO A 38 67.40 -4.81 82.74
N THR A 39 66.23 -4.31 83.12
CA THR A 39 65.34 -3.56 82.23
C THR A 39 66.07 -2.32 81.70
N GLY A 40 66.00 -2.06 80.40
CA GLY A 40 66.75 -0.97 79.75
C GLY A 40 68.18 -1.30 79.31
N ALA A 41 68.71 -2.50 79.62
CA ALA A 41 70.06 -2.91 79.20
C ALA A 41 70.26 -3.11 77.68
N GLY A 42 69.21 -2.93 76.86
CA GLY A 42 69.30 -3.06 75.41
C GLY A 42 68.99 -4.45 74.85
N LYS A 43 68.41 -5.37 75.64
CA LYS A 43 68.01 -6.72 75.18
C LYS A 43 67.13 -6.68 73.92
N THR A 44 66.09 -5.85 73.94
CA THR A 44 65.19 -5.66 72.78
C THR A 44 65.87 -4.95 71.62
N THR A 45 66.91 -4.14 71.88
CA THR A 45 67.68 -3.46 70.82
C THR A 45 68.41 -4.44 69.92
N LEU A 46 68.87 -5.57 70.46
CA LEU A 46 69.48 -6.63 69.65
C LEU A 46 68.46 -7.23 68.66
N LEU A 47 67.22 -7.45 69.11
CA LEU A 47 66.14 -7.97 68.28
C LEU A 47 65.72 -6.96 67.20
N ASP A 48 65.64 -5.68 67.57
CA ASP A 48 65.43 -4.60 66.62
C ASP A 48 66.55 -4.51 65.59
N ALA A 49 67.80 -4.76 65.97
CA ALA A 49 68.92 -4.76 65.02
C ALA A 49 68.73 -5.84 63.94
N VAL A 50 68.20 -7.02 64.30
CA VAL A 50 67.89 -8.08 63.34
C VAL A 50 66.80 -7.64 62.36
N CYS A 51 65.68 -7.14 62.87
CA CYS A 51 64.58 -6.64 62.03
C CYS A 51 65.02 -5.47 61.15
N LEU A 52 65.83 -4.56 61.70
CA LEU A 52 66.34 -3.40 61.00
C LEU A 52 67.27 -3.80 59.85
N ALA A 53 68.19 -4.74 60.11
CA ALA A 53 69.08 -5.26 59.09
C ALA A 53 68.30 -5.96 57.97
N LEU A 54 67.25 -6.72 58.29
CA LEU A 54 66.50 -7.48 57.28
C LEU A 54 65.46 -6.63 56.53
N TYR A 55 64.65 -5.84 57.21
CA TYR A 55 63.48 -5.19 56.60
C TYR A 55 63.53 -3.67 56.62
N GLY A 56 64.59 -3.07 57.17
CA GLY A 56 64.69 -1.61 57.34
C GLY A 56 63.66 -1.03 58.32
N LYS A 57 63.05 -1.89 59.15
CA LYS A 57 61.96 -1.58 60.07
C LYS A 57 62.20 -2.24 61.42
N THR A 58 61.62 -1.68 62.47
CA THR A 58 61.65 -2.29 63.81
C THR A 58 60.24 -2.45 64.36
N PRO A 59 59.97 -3.49 65.17
CA PRO A 59 58.67 -3.66 65.82
C PRO A 59 58.24 -2.44 66.63
N ARG A 60 59.19 -1.79 67.33
CA ARG A 60 58.91 -0.69 68.26
C ARG A 60 58.73 0.67 67.59
N LEU A 61 59.54 0.98 66.57
CA LEU A 61 59.60 2.32 65.97
C LEU A 61 59.06 2.36 64.53
N GLY A 62 58.61 1.22 63.99
CA GLY A 62 58.10 1.14 62.63
C GLY A 62 59.19 1.36 61.59
N THR A 63 58.91 2.22 60.60
CA THR A 63 59.83 2.47 59.46
C THR A 63 60.79 3.61 59.77
N ILE A 64 62.09 3.35 59.67
CA ILE A 64 63.13 4.38 59.84
C ILE A 64 63.35 5.10 58.52
N SER A 65 63.28 6.43 58.56
CA SER A 65 63.28 7.28 57.37
C SER A 65 64.37 8.36 57.44
N LYS A 66 64.48 9.20 56.41
CA LYS A 66 65.33 10.40 56.43
C LYS A 66 64.90 11.36 57.56
N ASN A 67 63.60 11.42 57.87
CA ASN A 67 63.07 12.43 58.78
C ASN A 67 63.03 11.94 60.24
N THR A 68 63.06 10.62 60.46
CA THR A 68 62.89 10.01 61.78
C THR A 68 63.82 8.81 61.94
N ASN A 69 64.73 8.91 62.90
CA ASN A 69 65.55 7.80 63.39
C ASN A 69 65.74 7.94 64.90
N GLU A 70 64.81 7.33 65.64
CA GLU A 70 64.86 7.25 67.10
C GLU A 70 65.68 6.05 67.60
N ILE A 71 66.13 5.16 66.70
CA ILE A 71 66.94 4.00 67.06
C ILE A 71 68.43 4.33 67.19
N MET A 72 68.92 5.40 66.56
CA MET A 72 70.32 5.82 66.66
C MET A 72 70.63 6.31 68.09
N THR A 73 71.71 5.81 68.70
CA THR A 73 72.15 6.27 70.03
C THR A 73 72.34 7.78 70.05
N ARG A 74 71.86 8.44 71.12
CA ARG A 74 72.02 9.89 71.30
C ARG A 74 73.49 10.29 71.27
N GLN A 75 73.76 11.51 70.79
CA GLN A 75 75.09 12.07 70.63
C GLN A 75 76.03 11.27 69.68
N THR A 76 75.48 10.47 68.75
CA THR A 76 76.26 9.77 67.72
C THR A 76 75.89 10.24 66.31
N GLY A 77 76.85 10.16 65.38
CA GLY A 77 76.69 10.61 64.00
C GLY A 77 76.36 9.51 62.99
N GLU A 78 76.34 8.25 63.41
CA GLU A 78 76.06 7.10 62.54
C GLU A 78 75.62 5.87 63.33
N CYS A 79 74.81 5.02 62.70
CA CYS A 79 74.43 3.70 63.18
C CYS A 79 74.30 2.71 62.01
N PHE A 80 74.49 1.42 62.29
CA PHE A 80 74.20 0.36 61.33
C PHE A 80 73.72 -0.91 62.03
N ALA A 81 73.03 -1.76 61.28
CA ALA A 81 72.66 -3.11 61.66
C ALA A 81 72.95 -4.04 60.49
N GLU A 82 73.57 -5.17 60.76
CA GLU A 82 74.00 -6.15 59.78
C GLU A 82 73.69 -7.55 60.31
N VAL A 83 73.12 -8.38 59.44
CA VAL A 83 72.82 -9.78 59.75
C VAL A 83 73.32 -10.66 58.61
N SER A 84 74.09 -11.69 58.97
CA SER A 84 74.39 -12.79 58.05
C SER A 84 73.49 -13.98 58.37
N PHE A 85 72.82 -14.54 57.37
CA PHE A 85 71.85 -15.63 57.53
C PHE A 85 71.89 -16.61 56.35
N ALA A 86 71.37 -17.82 56.54
CA ALA A 86 71.21 -18.83 55.51
C ALA A 86 69.75 -19.25 55.32
N THR A 87 69.38 -19.50 54.07
CA THR A 87 68.10 -20.11 53.67
C THR A 87 68.37 -21.30 52.74
N SER A 88 67.32 -22.01 52.31
CA SER A 88 67.45 -23.08 51.31
C SER A 88 67.99 -22.56 49.97
N LYS A 89 67.95 -21.25 49.72
CA LYS A 89 68.40 -20.60 48.48
C LYS A 89 69.86 -20.12 48.53
N GLY A 90 70.51 -20.10 49.70
CA GLY A 90 71.89 -19.64 49.83
C GLY A 90 72.22 -18.95 51.16
N SER A 91 73.42 -18.38 51.26
CA SER A 91 73.88 -17.60 52.41
C SER A 91 73.99 -16.13 52.05
N PHE A 92 73.36 -15.27 52.84
CA PHE A 92 73.16 -13.85 52.55
C PHE A 92 73.65 -12.98 53.71
N ARG A 93 74.09 -11.77 53.38
CA ARG A 93 74.39 -10.70 54.34
C ARG A 93 73.55 -9.48 54.01
N SER A 94 72.73 -9.03 54.95
CA SER A 94 71.96 -7.80 54.81
C SER A 94 72.51 -6.72 55.72
N HIS A 95 72.79 -5.55 55.15
CA HIS A 95 73.42 -4.42 55.82
C HIS A 95 72.54 -3.19 55.68
N TRP A 96 72.05 -2.67 56.80
CA TRP A 96 71.32 -1.41 56.89
C TRP A 96 72.18 -0.39 57.62
N SER A 97 72.30 0.83 57.10
CA SER A 97 73.04 1.91 57.75
C SER A 97 72.40 3.27 57.54
N GLN A 98 72.60 4.16 58.51
CA GLN A 98 72.22 5.56 58.39
C GLN A 98 73.25 6.45 59.06
N ARG A 99 73.53 7.59 58.42
CA ARG A 99 74.50 8.57 58.89
C ARG A 99 73.84 9.94 59.00
N ARG A 100 74.36 10.76 59.90
CA ARG A 100 74.10 12.20 59.94
C ARG A 100 75.07 12.93 59.03
N ALA A 101 74.71 14.12 58.60
CA ALA A 101 75.57 14.98 57.79
C ALA A 101 76.96 15.12 58.44
N ARG A 102 78.01 14.79 57.69
CA ARG A 102 79.41 14.80 58.14
C ARG A 102 79.71 13.92 59.38
N ILE A 103 78.84 12.95 59.70
CA ILE A 103 78.96 12.05 60.87
C ILE A 103 79.03 12.85 62.19
N LYS A 104 78.39 14.02 62.23
CA LYS A 104 78.28 14.81 63.46
C LYS A 104 77.02 14.44 64.24
N PRO A 105 77.08 14.38 65.59
CA PRO A 105 75.92 14.10 66.44
C PRO A 105 74.69 14.98 66.15
N ASP A 106 74.92 16.26 65.84
CA ASP A 106 73.85 17.24 65.57
C ASP A 106 73.60 17.44 64.06
N GLY A 107 74.18 16.60 63.20
CA GLY A 107 73.97 16.66 61.76
C GLY A 107 72.59 16.14 61.35
N GLU A 108 72.08 16.63 60.22
CA GLU A 108 70.83 16.14 59.62
C GLU A 108 70.95 14.68 59.18
N LEU A 109 69.91 13.89 59.47
CA LEU A 109 69.82 12.50 59.04
C LEU A 109 69.82 12.41 57.51
N GLN A 110 70.71 11.56 56.98
CA GLN A 110 70.77 11.25 55.55
C GLN A 110 69.81 10.09 55.22
N GLN A 111 69.59 9.85 53.93
CA GLN A 111 68.80 8.69 53.51
C GLN A 111 69.46 7.38 54.01
N PRO A 112 68.68 6.44 54.57
CA PRO A 112 69.22 5.15 54.96
C PRO A 112 69.68 4.38 53.73
N LYS A 113 70.80 3.66 53.86
CA LYS A 113 71.27 2.71 52.87
C LYS A 113 70.92 1.31 53.34
N HIS A 114 70.49 0.47 52.40
CA HIS A 114 70.16 -0.91 52.65
C HIS A 114 70.66 -1.75 51.49
N GLU A 115 71.43 -2.78 51.81
CA GLU A 115 72.12 -3.62 50.84
C GLU A 115 71.97 -5.09 51.23
N LEU A 116 71.81 -5.94 50.23
CA LEU A 116 71.83 -7.39 50.35
C LEU A 116 72.97 -7.92 49.49
N SER A 117 73.85 -8.71 50.08
CA SER A 117 74.98 -9.35 49.39
C SER A 117 75.01 -10.85 49.67
N ASP A 118 75.70 -11.59 48.81
CA ASP A 118 76.04 -12.98 49.04
C ASP A 118 77.12 -13.05 50.14
N ALA A 119 76.88 -13.85 51.17
CA ALA A 119 77.72 -13.87 52.37
C ALA A 119 79.12 -14.49 52.14
N LEU A 120 79.29 -15.30 51.09
CA LEU A 120 80.54 -15.99 50.76
C LEU A 120 81.41 -15.15 49.83
N SER A 121 80.81 -14.58 48.80
CA SER A 121 81.49 -13.81 47.75
C SER A 121 81.53 -12.30 48.00
N ASN A 122 80.76 -11.80 48.99
CA ASN A 122 80.52 -10.37 49.23
C ASN A 122 79.95 -9.60 48.02
N ARG A 123 79.45 -10.30 47.00
CA ARG A 123 78.83 -9.67 45.83
C ARG A 123 77.49 -9.06 46.22
N ILE A 124 77.30 -7.77 45.93
CA ILE A 124 76.01 -7.09 46.14
C ILE A 124 74.98 -7.68 45.16
N LEU A 125 73.89 -8.19 45.72
CA LEU A 125 72.75 -8.76 45.01
C LEU A 125 71.66 -7.72 44.78
N GLN A 126 71.41 -6.87 45.77
CA GLN A 126 70.37 -5.84 45.70
C GLN A 126 70.69 -4.65 46.60
N THR A 127 70.28 -3.45 46.17
CA THR A 127 70.41 -2.21 46.95
C THR A 127 69.08 -1.44 47.00
N GLY A 128 68.93 -0.61 48.03
CA GLY A 128 67.75 0.23 48.26
C GLY A 128 66.70 -0.43 49.15
N ILE A 129 66.13 0.36 50.08
CA ILE A 129 65.30 -0.12 51.20
C ILE A 129 64.13 -1.02 50.74
N ARG A 130 63.35 -0.59 49.74
CA ARG A 130 62.20 -1.38 49.25
C ARG A 130 62.63 -2.65 48.49
N ASN A 131 63.66 -2.52 47.65
CA ASN A 131 64.12 -3.63 46.81
C ASN A 131 64.79 -4.72 47.64
N VAL A 132 65.57 -4.33 48.66
CA VAL A 132 66.21 -5.27 49.59
C VAL A 132 65.16 -5.97 50.46
N ALA A 133 64.16 -5.25 50.99
CA ALA A 133 63.06 -5.88 51.73
C ALA A 133 62.30 -6.91 50.86
N ARG A 134 61.99 -6.59 49.60
CA ARG A 134 61.36 -7.55 48.66
C ARG A 134 62.27 -8.72 48.34
N ALA A 135 63.56 -8.48 48.12
CA ALA A 135 64.52 -9.56 47.90
C ALA A 135 64.64 -10.48 49.12
N ILE A 136 64.52 -9.93 50.33
CA ILE A 136 64.52 -10.72 51.56
C ILE A 136 63.22 -11.52 51.70
N GLU A 137 62.06 -10.94 51.36
CA GLU A 137 60.79 -11.66 51.25
C GLU A 137 60.89 -12.83 50.26
N GLU A 138 61.42 -12.60 49.07
CA GLU A 138 61.63 -13.65 48.06
C GLU A 138 62.59 -14.75 48.54
N ASN A 139 63.66 -14.39 49.27
CA ASN A 139 64.70 -15.35 49.70
C ASN A 139 64.37 -16.09 51.00
N THR A 140 63.56 -15.50 51.87
CA THR A 140 63.16 -16.08 53.17
C THR A 140 61.74 -16.65 53.17
N GLY A 141 60.90 -16.23 52.22
CA GLY A 141 59.49 -16.58 52.13
C GLY A 141 58.60 -15.84 53.14
N MET A 142 59.11 -14.77 53.78
CA MET A 142 58.41 -14.07 54.86
C MET A 142 58.54 -12.56 54.74
N ASP A 143 57.42 -11.85 54.84
CA ASP A 143 57.39 -10.40 55.00
C ASP A 143 57.71 -9.97 56.44
N PHE A 144 57.84 -8.66 56.66
CA PHE A 144 58.15 -8.11 57.98
C PHE A 144 57.12 -8.50 59.05
N LYS A 145 55.83 -8.53 58.71
CA LYS A 145 54.76 -8.86 59.66
C LYS A 145 54.81 -10.35 60.02
N GLN A 146 55.09 -11.20 59.05
CA GLN A 146 55.26 -12.64 59.24
C GLN A 146 56.49 -12.96 60.05
N PHE A 147 57.62 -12.33 59.75
CA PHE A 147 58.85 -12.53 60.51
C PHE A 147 58.68 -12.17 61.98
N THR A 148 57.98 -11.07 62.28
CA THR A 148 57.70 -10.62 63.67
C THR A 148 56.58 -11.38 64.38
N ARG A 149 55.80 -12.19 63.64
CA ARG A 149 54.74 -13.06 64.20
C ARG A 149 55.18 -14.52 64.34
N ALA A 150 56.11 -15.00 63.52
CA ALA A 150 56.48 -16.41 63.45
C ALA A 150 57.94 -16.72 63.85
N VAL A 151 58.89 -15.83 63.58
CA VAL A 151 60.33 -16.09 63.84
C VAL A 151 60.85 -15.31 65.04
N LEU A 152 60.47 -14.03 65.12
CA LEU A 152 60.87 -13.13 66.19
C LEU A 152 59.65 -12.61 66.93
N LEU A 153 59.28 -13.27 68.03
CA LEU A 153 58.18 -12.82 68.89
C LEU A 153 58.63 -11.64 69.76
N ALA A 154 58.38 -10.43 69.28
CA ALA A 154 58.60 -9.22 70.07
C ALA A 154 57.66 -9.19 71.30
N GLN A 155 58.12 -8.57 72.39
CA GLN A 155 57.38 -8.50 73.64
C GLN A 155 56.00 -7.83 73.42
N GLY A 156 54.91 -8.55 73.73
CA GLY A 156 53.53 -8.10 73.54
C GLY A 156 52.88 -8.47 72.19
N HIS A 157 53.63 -8.95 71.20
CA HIS A 157 53.12 -9.26 69.86
C HIS A 157 52.67 -10.72 69.67
N PHE A 158 52.93 -11.61 70.63
CA PHE A 158 52.42 -12.98 70.59
C PHE A 158 50.89 -13.06 70.73
N SER A 159 50.29 -12.17 71.54
CA SER A 159 48.83 -12.09 71.68
C SER A 159 48.15 -11.65 70.39
N GLU A 160 48.79 -10.82 69.56
CA GLU A 160 48.23 -10.38 68.27
C GLU A 160 48.06 -11.55 67.30
N PHE A 161 48.94 -12.55 67.31
CA PHE A 161 48.77 -13.75 66.50
C PHE A 161 47.61 -14.63 67.00
N LEU A 162 47.47 -14.80 68.31
CA LEU A 162 46.38 -15.58 68.91
C LEU A 162 45.01 -14.89 68.79
N GLN A 163 44.98 -13.57 68.83
CA GLN A 163 43.76 -12.74 68.79
C GLN A 163 43.37 -12.29 67.37
N ALA A 164 44.24 -12.48 66.37
CA ALA A 164 43.94 -12.12 64.99
C ALA A 164 42.62 -12.75 64.51
N SER A 165 41.85 -12.04 63.69
CA SER A 165 40.61 -12.58 63.11
C SER A 165 40.91 -13.77 62.20
N ALA A 166 39.88 -14.55 61.85
CA ALA A 166 40.05 -15.67 60.92
C ALA A 166 40.63 -15.18 59.57
N ASP A 167 40.19 -14.01 59.10
CA ASP A 167 40.64 -13.41 57.84
C ASP A 167 42.10 -12.91 57.89
N GLU A 168 42.60 -12.51 59.06
CA GLU A 168 44.00 -12.11 59.23
C GLU A 168 44.93 -13.31 59.49
N ARG A 169 44.40 -14.40 60.05
CA ARG A 169 45.14 -15.65 60.28
C ARG A 169 45.26 -16.50 59.02
N ALA A 170 44.22 -16.53 58.18
CA ALA A 170 44.16 -17.39 57.00
C ALA A 170 45.36 -17.18 56.04
N PRO A 171 45.78 -15.94 55.69
CA PRO A 171 46.93 -15.73 54.81
C PRO A 171 48.26 -16.20 55.41
N LEU A 172 48.43 -16.02 56.73
CA LEU A 172 49.64 -16.44 57.46
C LEU A 172 49.76 -17.96 57.49
N LEU A 173 48.65 -18.64 57.77
CA LEU A 173 48.59 -20.10 57.76
C LEU A 173 48.78 -20.64 56.35
N GLU A 174 48.13 -20.04 55.35
CA GLU A 174 48.22 -20.43 53.95
C GLU A 174 49.67 -20.37 53.43
N GLN A 175 50.46 -19.39 53.86
CA GLN A 175 51.87 -19.27 53.52
C GLN A 175 52.79 -20.22 54.28
N ILE A 176 52.51 -20.49 55.56
CA ILE A 176 53.25 -21.50 56.34
C ILE A 176 53.00 -22.91 55.78
N THR A 177 51.77 -23.20 55.35
CA THR A 177 51.38 -24.52 54.80
C THR A 177 51.59 -24.63 53.29
N GLY A 178 51.92 -23.53 52.61
CA GLY A 178 52.12 -23.51 51.16
C GLY A 178 50.84 -23.73 50.34
N THR A 179 49.67 -23.40 50.89
CA THR A 179 48.35 -23.65 50.29
C THR A 179 47.80 -22.47 49.48
N GLU A 180 48.64 -21.49 49.12
CA GLU A 180 48.31 -20.28 48.33
C GLU A 180 47.52 -20.55 47.03
N LEU A 181 47.67 -21.77 46.51
CA LEU A 181 46.97 -22.25 45.32
C LEU A 181 45.45 -22.20 45.48
N TYR A 182 44.90 -22.52 46.66
CA TYR A 182 43.45 -22.59 46.87
C TYR A 182 42.79 -21.21 46.86
N SER A 183 43.42 -20.20 47.46
CA SER A 183 42.96 -18.81 47.37
C SER A 183 42.95 -18.33 45.91
N ARG A 184 43.99 -18.67 45.13
CA ARG A 184 44.05 -18.33 43.69
C ARG A 184 42.95 -19.02 42.87
N ILE A 185 42.64 -20.28 43.17
CA ILE A 185 41.53 -21.01 42.54
C ILE A 185 40.20 -20.30 42.86
N SER A 186 39.95 -19.97 44.13
CA SER A 186 38.72 -19.29 44.56
C SER A 186 38.51 -17.95 43.86
N GLN A 187 39.56 -17.13 43.76
CA GLN A 187 39.52 -15.86 43.04
C GLN A 187 39.21 -16.04 41.54
N THR A 188 39.73 -17.11 40.94
CA THR A 188 39.51 -17.42 39.52
C THR A 188 38.07 -17.87 39.27
N VAL A 189 37.53 -18.74 40.13
CA VAL A 189 36.13 -19.18 40.07
C VAL A 189 35.18 -17.99 40.20
N HIS A 190 35.39 -17.10 41.18
CA HIS A 190 34.56 -15.92 41.34
C HIS A 190 34.57 -15.02 40.08
N LYS A 191 35.75 -14.81 39.47
CA LYS A 191 35.85 -14.03 38.21
C LYS A 191 35.07 -14.68 37.06
N LEU A 192 35.14 -16.01 36.93
CA LEU A 192 34.38 -16.76 35.92
C LEU A 192 32.88 -16.64 36.17
N THR A 193 32.42 -16.88 37.40
CA THR A 193 30.99 -16.80 37.75
C THR A 193 30.42 -15.40 37.49
N SER A 194 31.14 -14.34 37.88
CA SER A 194 30.70 -12.97 37.61
C SER A 194 30.61 -12.67 36.11
N ARG A 195 31.51 -13.23 35.29
CA ARG A 195 31.47 -13.07 33.83
C ARG A 195 30.26 -13.78 33.23
N GLU A 196 30.02 -15.03 33.60
CA GLU A 196 28.90 -15.83 33.09
C GLU A 196 27.54 -15.24 33.51
N GLN A 197 27.41 -14.76 34.76
CA GLN A 197 26.20 -14.07 35.21
C GLN A 197 25.91 -12.80 34.39
N ARG A 198 26.96 -12.07 33.99
CA ARG A 198 26.78 -10.87 33.15
C ARG A 198 26.31 -11.24 31.75
N GLN A 199 26.87 -12.27 31.14
CA GLN A 199 26.43 -12.76 29.83
C GLN A 199 25.00 -13.31 29.87
N PHE A 200 24.65 -14.04 30.93
CA PHE A 200 23.28 -14.51 31.15
C PHE A 200 22.30 -13.33 31.28
N ALA A 201 22.65 -12.29 32.05
CA ALA A 201 21.82 -11.11 32.19
C ALA A 201 21.66 -10.31 30.88
N GLU A 202 22.68 -10.28 30.03
CA GLU A 202 22.60 -9.68 28.69
C GLU A 202 21.66 -10.49 27.78
N LEU A 203 21.84 -11.81 27.70
CA LEU A 203 20.97 -12.70 26.92
C LEU A 203 19.52 -12.67 27.39
N GLN A 204 19.30 -12.55 28.70
CA GLN A 204 17.96 -12.45 29.27
C GLN A 204 17.29 -11.13 28.91
N ARG A 205 18.03 -10.00 28.88
CA ARG A 205 17.50 -8.72 28.38
C ARG A 205 17.17 -8.78 26.89
N ASP A 206 18.00 -9.45 26.10
CA ASP A 206 17.73 -9.63 24.66
C ASP A 206 16.47 -10.48 24.44
N ALA A 207 16.27 -11.53 25.24
CA ALA A 207 15.06 -12.34 25.22
C ALA A 207 13.81 -11.56 25.69
N ASP A 208 13.91 -10.79 26.77
CA ASP A 208 12.83 -9.96 27.29
C ASP A 208 12.47 -8.80 26.33
N GLY A 209 13.42 -8.37 25.49
CA GLY A 209 13.18 -7.41 24.40
C GLY A 209 12.34 -7.97 23.25
N ILE A 210 12.20 -9.29 23.16
CA ILE A 210 11.34 -9.98 22.19
C ILE A 210 10.01 -10.27 22.86
N SER A 211 9.05 -9.35 22.72
CA SER A 211 7.66 -9.59 23.15
C SER A 211 7.04 -10.67 22.27
N LEU A 212 7.08 -11.92 22.74
CA LEU A 212 6.32 -13.02 22.15
C LEU A 212 4.83 -12.68 22.23
N LEU A 213 4.15 -12.70 21.09
CA LEU A 213 2.70 -12.56 21.02
C LEU A 213 2.07 -13.67 21.85
N SER A 214 1.16 -13.30 22.76
CA SER A 214 0.36 -14.33 23.44
C SER A 214 -0.46 -15.10 22.42
N ASP A 215 -0.78 -16.37 22.70
CA ASP A 215 -1.60 -17.18 21.80
C ASP A 215 -2.95 -16.50 21.50
N GLU A 216 -3.48 -15.75 22.46
CA GLU A 216 -4.69 -14.96 22.34
C GLU A 216 -4.52 -13.74 21.40
N GLN A 217 -3.39 -13.01 21.48
CA GLN A 217 -3.05 -11.93 20.55
C GLN A 217 -2.85 -12.46 19.13
N ARG A 218 -2.18 -13.61 19.00
CA ARG A 218 -1.96 -14.29 17.73
C ARG A 218 -3.26 -14.75 17.10
N GLN A 219 -4.17 -15.35 17.87
CA GLN A 219 -5.49 -15.75 17.38
C GLN A 219 -6.33 -14.54 16.96
N ASN A 220 -6.31 -13.44 17.73
CA ASN A 220 -6.99 -12.20 17.35
C ASN A 220 -6.44 -11.62 16.03
N LEU A 221 -5.12 -11.64 15.84
CA LEU A 221 -4.49 -11.19 14.58
C LEU A 221 -4.85 -12.10 13.40
N LEU A 222 -4.90 -13.42 13.60
CA LEU A 222 -5.30 -14.37 12.54
C LEU A 222 -6.76 -14.19 12.15
N HIS A 223 -7.67 -14.03 13.12
CA HIS A 223 -9.07 -13.76 12.86
C HIS A 223 -9.27 -12.40 12.15
N ARG A 224 -8.48 -11.39 12.52
CA ARG A 224 -8.48 -10.09 11.84
C ARG A 224 -7.96 -10.20 10.40
N LEU A 225 -6.98 -11.06 10.16
CA LEU A 225 -6.44 -11.34 8.83
C LEU A 225 -7.48 -12.05 7.94
N GLU A 226 -8.20 -13.04 8.48
CA GLU A 226 -9.32 -13.68 7.76
C GLU A 226 -10.44 -12.70 7.43
N TYR A 227 -10.81 -11.83 8.39
CA TYR A 227 -11.78 -10.79 8.16
C TYR A 227 -11.36 -9.83 7.04
N ILE A 228 -10.12 -9.33 7.08
CA ILE A 228 -9.58 -8.43 6.05
C ILE A 228 -9.53 -9.12 4.69
N LYS A 229 -9.19 -10.42 4.63
CA LYS A 229 -9.22 -11.17 3.37
C LYS A 229 -10.62 -11.25 2.77
N ALA A 230 -11.63 -11.51 3.60
CA ALA A 230 -13.03 -11.52 3.16
C ALA A 230 -13.48 -10.14 2.65
N ASP A 231 -13.12 -9.08 3.38
CA ASP A 231 -13.46 -7.70 3.03
C ASP A 231 -12.79 -7.24 1.72
N VAL A 232 -11.55 -7.67 1.48
CA VAL A 232 -10.85 -7.44 0.20
C VAL A 232 -11.56 -8.16 -0.95
N THR A 233 -11.99 -9.40 -0.76
CA THR A 233 -12.72 -10.13 -1.81
C THR A 233 -14.08 -9.51 -2.12
N ASP A 234 -14.81 -9.04 -1.10
CA ASP A 234 -16.09 -8.35 -1.29
C ASP A 234 -15.89 -7.01 -2.01
N SER A 235 -14.88 -6.23 -1.61
CA SER A 235 -14.51 -4.99 -2.29
C SER A 235 -14.12 -5.22 -3.76
N GLN A 236 -13.39 -6.30 -4.07
CA GLN A 236 -13.06 -6.67 -5.45
C GLN A 236 -14.31 -7.00 -6.27
N ASN A 237 -15.27 -7.72 -5.69
CA ASN A 237 -16.54 -8.02 -6.34
C ASN A 237 -17.37 -6.75 -6.59
N ASP A 238 -17.38 -5.81 -5.65
CA ASP A 238 -18.08 -4.54 -5.81
C ASP A 238 -17.41 -3.63 -6.86
N VAL A 239 -16.08 -3.61 -6.93
CA VAL A 239 -15.37 -2.95 -8.04
C VAL A 239 -15.77 -3.54 -9.39
N LEU A 240 -15.86 -4.87 -9.51
CA LEU A 240 -16.31 -5.53 -10.74
C LEU A 240 -17.76 -5.15 -11.09
N LYS A 241 -18.67 -5.11 -10.11
CA LYS A 241 -20.05 -4.66 -10.34
C LYS A 241 -20.09 -3.21 -10.83
N LYS A 242 -19.38 -2.29 -10.17
CA LYS A 242 -19.33 -0.88 -10.58
C LYS A 242 -18.66 -0.70 -11.95
N GLN A 243 -17.69 -1.54 -12.31
CA GLN A 243 -17.11 -1.57 -13.67
C GLN A 243 -18.15 -2.01 -14.72
N HIS A 244 -18.96 -3.03 -14.43
CA HIS A 244 -20.07 -3.43 -15.29
C HIS A 244 -21.13 -2.34 -15.43
N GLU A 245 -21.53 -1.70 -14.32
CA GLU A 245 -22.46 -0.56 -14.34
C GLU A 245 -21.93 0.59 -15.18
N LYS A 246 -20.63 0.92 -15.04
CA LYS A 246 -19.97 1.95 -15.86
C LYS A 246 -19.97 1.58 -17.34
N GLN A 247 -19.57 0.36 -17.70
CA GLN A 247 -19.61 -0.12 -19.08
C GLN A 247 -21.03 -0.07 -19.67
N TRP A 248 -22.03 -0.41 -18.86
CA TRP A 248 -23.43 -0.33 -19.30
C TRP A 248 -23.87 1.11 -19.59
N ILE A 249 -23.49 2.07 -18.74
CA ILE A 249 -23.76 3.50 -18.98
C ILE A 249 -23.02 4.01 -20.23
N GLU A 250 -21.75 3.62 -20.42
CA GLU A 250 -20.98 3.98 -21.61
C GLU A 250 -21.61 3.41 -22.89
N ASN A 251 -22.11 2.17 -22.84
CA ASN A 251 -22.84 1.54 -23.94
C ASN A 251 -24.19 2.22 -24.22
N ILE A 252 -24.93 2.64 -23.19
CA ILE A 252 -26.15 3.42 -23.38
C ILE A 252 -25.82 4.73 -24.09
N ALA A 253 -24.79 5.44 -23.63
CA ALA A 253 -24.38 6.70 -24.25
C ALA A 253 -23.90 6.53 -25.70
N SER A 254 -23.24 5.41 -26.05
CA SER A 254 -22.89 5.11 -27.44
C SER A 254 -24.11 4.79 -28.29
N LEU A 255 -25.04 3.99 -27.76
CA LEU A 255 -26.29 3.65 -28.44
C LEU A 255 -27.19 4.89 -28.64
N GLU A 256 -27.26 5.81 -27.68
CA GLU A 256 -27.97 7.07 -27.82
C GLU A 256 -27.38 7.94 -28.93
N LYS A 257 -26.05 7.98 -29.05
CA LYS A 257 -25.37 8.65 -30.18
C LYS A 257 -25.67 7.99 -31.51
N GLU A 258 -25.67 6.66 -31.57
CA GLU A 258 -26.03 5.92 -32.79
C GLU A 258 -27.49 6.15 -33.17
N VAL A 259 -28.43 6.12 -32.22
CA VAL A 259 -29.85 6.41 -32.45
C VAL A 259 -30.01 7.85 -32.95
N ALA A 260 -29.32 8.82 -32.35
CA ALA A 260 -29.35 10.20 -32.83
C ALA A 260 -28.80 10.34 -34.26
N HIS A 261 -27.73 9.61 -34.58
CA HIS A 261 -27.16 9.59 -35.92
C HIS A 261 -28.11 8.95 -36.94
N ILE A 262 -28.66 7.78 -36.63
CA ILE A 262 -29.62 7.06 -37.46
C ILE A 262 -30.89 7.89 -37.64
N SER A 263 -31.39 8.55 -36.58
CA SER A 263 -32.55 9.44 -36.67
C SER A 263 -32.27 10.58 -37.66
N LYS A 264 -31.09 11.19 -37.59
CA LYS A 264 -30.68 12.24 -38.54
C LYS A 264 -30.58 11.72 -39.97
N ASP A 265 -30.06 10.51 -40.16
CA ASP A 265 -29.97 9.87 -41.48
C ASP A 265 -31.36 9.53 -42.03
N VAL A 266 -32.29 9.08 -41.17
CA VAL A 266 -33.70 8.86 -41.51
C VAL A 266 -34.39 10.17 -41.86
N ASP A 267 -34.18 11.24 -41.10
CA ASP A 267 -34.72 12.58 -41.41
C ASP A 267 -34.18 13.09 -42.75
N GLN A 268 -32.89 12.86 -43.02
CA GLN A 268 -32.27 13.25 -44.28
C GLN A 268 -32.76 12.41 -45.45
N ALA A 269 -32.93 11.09 -45.27
CA ALA A 269 -33.48 10.19 -46.27
C ALA A 269 -34.96 10.49 -46.56
N THR A 270 -35.78 10.75 -45.53
CA THR A 270 -37.19 11.14 -45.68
C THR A 270 -37.33 12.51 -46.34
N HIS A 271 -36.46 13.47 -46.01
CA HIS A 271 -36.42 14.76 -46.69
C HIS A 271 -36.02 14.62 -48.16
N ASN A 272 -35.02 13.79 -48.47
CA ASN A 272 -34.64 13.48 -49.86
C ASN A 272 -35.79 12.78 -50.62
N LEU A 273 -36.47 11.84 -49.99
CA LEU A 273 -37.60 11.11 -50.58
C LEU A 273 -38.82 12.02 -50.81
N ALA A 274 -39.07 12.98 -49.91
CA ALA A 274 -40.10 14.00 -50.09
C ALA A 274 -39.73 14.99 -51.21
N ARG A 275 -38.44 15.37 -51.32
CA ARG A 275 -37.93 16.25 -52.38
C ARG A 275 -37.97 15.58 -53.76
N GLU A 276 -37.66 14.29 -53.82
CA GLU A 276 -37.62 13.51 -55.08
C GLU A 276 -38.93 12.77 -55.41
N GLY A 277 -39.89 12.72 -54.49
CA GLY A 277 -41.21 12.11 -54.68
C GLY A 277 -41.91 12.50 -56.00
N PRO A 278 -41.97 13.79 -56.37
CA PRO A 278 -42.54 14.21 -57.66
C PRO A 278 -41.78 13.68 -58.88
N THR A 279 -40.46 13.44 -58.73
CA THR A 279 -39.59 12.90 -59.79
C THR A 279 -39.76 11.38 -59.92
N ILE A 280 -39.91 10.67 -58.79
CA ILE A 280 -40.19 9.23 -58.74
C ILE A 280 -41.59 8.93 -59.32
N GLU A 281 -42.60 9.75 -59.03
CA GLU A 281 -43.93 9.62 -59.64
C GLU A 281 -43.87 9.84 -61.16
N LYS A 282 -43.14 10.87 -61.62
CA LYS A 282 -42.90 11.09 -63.06
C LYS A 282 -42.16 9.92 -63.71
N LEU A 283 -41.19 9.31 -63.03
CA LEU A 283 -40.47 8.13 -63.50
C LEU A 283 -41.41 6.91 -63.59
N HIS A 284 -42.25 6.67 -62.59
CA HIS A 284 -43.25 5.59 -62.62
C HIS A 284 -44.28 5.79 -63.75
N GLN A 285 -44.73 7.03 -63.97
CA GLN A 285 -45.59 7.36 -65.10
C GLN A 285 -44.88 7.14 -66.44
N PHE A 286 -43.60 7.51 -66.55
CA PHE A 286 -42.79 7.27 -67.76
C PHE A 286 -42.55 5.78 -68.01
N GLN A 287 -42.23 4.99 -66.99
CA GLN A 287 -42.07 3.53 -67.09
C GLN A 287 -43.36 2.84 -67.52
N ARG A 288 -44.53 3.29 -67.03
CA ARG A 288 -45.83 2.79 -67.50
C ARG A 288 -46.09 3.09 -68.98
N LEU A 289 -45.55 4.20 -69.49
CA LEU A 289 -45.70 4.61 -70.89
C LEU A 289 -44.62 4.01 -71.81
N GLN A 290 -43.54 3.45 -71.26
CA GLN A 290 -42.40 2.91 -72.01
C GLN A 290 -42.79 1.87 -73.09
N PRO A 291 -43.75 0.95 -72.88
CA PRO A 291 -44.17 0.00 -73.91
C PRO A 291 -44.86 0.70 -75.11
N ILE A 292 -45.55 1.81 -74.88
CA ILE A 292 -46.43 2.48 -75.85
C ILE A 292 -45.65 3.53 -76.67
N ILE A 293 -44.49 3.99 -76.19
CA ILE A 293 -43.67 5.00 -76.89
C ILE A 293 -43.22 4.51 -78.27
N GLY A 294 -42.89 3.21 -78.39
CA GLY A 294 -42.54 2.59 -79.67
C GLY A 294 -43.69 2.66 -80.67
N ASP A 295 -44.86 2.15 -80.26
CA ASP A 295 -46.07 2.12 -81.08
C ASP A 295 -46.57 3.52 -81.44
N TYR A 296 -46.49 4.49 -80.53
CA TYR A 296 -46.89 5.87 -80.79
C TYR A 296 -46.00 6.55 -81.83
N LYS A 297 -44.67 6.35 -81.78
CA LYS A 297 -43.75 6.83 -82.82
C LYS A 297 -44.05 6.18 -84.17
N LEU A 298 -44.36 4.88 -84.17
CA LEU A 298 -44.71 4.12 -85.37
C LEU A 298 -46.03 4.63 -85.99
N LEU A 299 -47.06 4.88 -85.16
CA LEU A 299 -48.31 5.52 -85.56
C LEU A 299 -48.10 6.93 -86.12
N GLN A 300 -47.23 7.73 -85.50
CA GLN A 300 -46.93 9.09 -85.95
C GLN A 300 -46.26 9.08 -87.33
N ASN A 301 -45.35 8.15 -87.57
CA ASN A 301 -44.73 7.92 -88.87
C ASN A 301 -45.76 7.49 -89.93
N HIS A 302 -46.65 6.53 -89.60
CA HIS A 302 -47.73 6.11 -90.51
C HIS A 302 -48.71 7.25 -90.84
N ARG A 303 -49.11 8.06 -89.85
CA ARG A 303 -49.96 9.24 -90.10
C ARG A 303 -49.28 10.27 -90.99
N ARG A 304 -47.96 10.44 -90.86
CA ARG A 304 -47.18 11.34 -91.73
C ARG A 304 -47.14 10.80 -93.16
N GLN A 305 -46.90 9.50 -93.37
CA GLN A 305 -46.98 8.86 -94.69
C GLN A 305 -48.37 9.00 -95.30
N GLN A 306 -49.43 8.68 -94.55
CA GLN A 306 -50.81 8.77 -95.04
C GLN A 306 -51.19 10.19 -95.50
N LYS A 307 -50.68 11.21 -94.80
CA LYS A 307 -50.93 12.61 -95.18
C LYS A 307 -50.22 12.99 -96.48
N GLU A 308 -49.05 12.43 -96.75
CA GLU A 308 -48.29 12.68 -97.98
C GLU A 308 -48.87 11.92 -99.17
N GLU A 309 -49.25 10.66 -98.97
CA GLU A 309 -50.00 9.85 -99.95
C GLU A 309 -51.36 10.49 -100.29
N GLY A 310 -52.06 11.06 -99.30
CA GLY A 310 -53.30 11.79 -99.53
C GLY A 310 -53.15 13.03 -100.42
N LYS A 311 -52.01 13.75 -100.34
CA LYS A 311 -51.71 14.86 -101.25
C LYS A 311 -51.45 14.37 -102.68
N GLN A 312 -50.66 13.31 -102.82
CA GLN A 312 -50.37 12.67 -104.11
C GLN A 312 -51.65 12.20 -104.82
N LEU A 313 -52.56 11.54 -104.09
CA LEU A 313 -53.84 11.07 -104.62
C LEU A 313 -54.75 12.22 -105.10
N ARG A 314 -54.71 13.37 -104.42
CA ARG A 314 -55.50 14.56 -104.80
C ARG A 314 -55.00 15.19 -106.11
N LEU A 315 -53.69 15.18 -106.32
CA LEU A 315 -53.05 15.70 -107.52
C LEU A 315 -53.37 14.83 -108.75
N VAL A 316 -53.31 13.51 -108.60
CA VAL A 316 -53.70 12.54 -109.65
C VAL A 316 -55.21 12.63 -109.99
N LYS A 317 -56.07 12.87 -109.00
CA LYS A 317 -57.52 13.08 -109.24
C LYS A 317 -57.81 14.31 -110.09
N LEU A 318 -57.09 15.42 -109.86
CA LEU A 318 -57.23 16.65 -110.66
C LEU A 318 -56.80 16.42 -112.12
N GLN A 319 -55.66 15.76 -112.33
CA GLN A 319 -55.16 15.44 -113.67
C GLN A 319 -56.11 14.51 -114.45
N LYS A 320 -56.77 13.57 -113.77
CA LYS A 320 -57.79 12.71 -114.39
C LYS A 320 -59.03 13.50 -114.83
N GLN A 321 -59.44 14.50 -114.06
CA GLN A 321 -60.60 15.34 -114.39
C GLN A 321 -60.35 16.19 -115.64
N ASP A 322 -59.16 16.79 -115.77
CA ASP A 322 -58.76 17.55 -116.96
C ASP A 322 -58.66 16.67 -118.22
N LEU A 323 -58.18 15.43 -118.09
CA LEU A 323 -58.20 14.50 -119.23
C LEU A 323 -59.63 14.13 -119.65
N GLN A 324 -60.55 13.95 -118.70
CA GLN A 324 -61.94 13.60 -119.00
C GLN A 324 -62.71 14.71 -119.70
N THR A 325 -62.49 15.98 -119.33
CA THR A 325 -63.08 17.13 -120.04
C THR A 325 -62.56 17.24 -121.46
N THR A 326 -61.26 17.04 -121.67
CA THR A 326 -60.63 17.07 -123.01
C THR A 326 -61.12 15.95 -123.94
N LEU A 327 -61.41 14.77 -123.39
CA LEU A 327 -61.95 13.62 -124.15
C LEU A 327 -63.44 13.80 -124.53
N SER A 328 -64.17 14.58 -123.74
CA SER A 328 -65.60 14.85 -123.99
C SER A 328 -65.82 15.87 -125.11
N SER A 329 -65.00 16.92 -125.20
CA SER A 329 -65.08 17.93 -126.26
C SER A 329 -64.65 17.38 -127.63
N THR A 330 -63.61 16.55 -127.66
CA THR A 330 -63.16 15.87 -128.90
C THR A 330 -64.19 14.87 -129.43
N ARG A 331 -64.94 14.18 -128.55
CA ARG A 331 -66.06 13.30 -128.96
C ARG A 331 -67.26 14.06 -129.54
N GLN A 332 -67.51 15.30 -129.13
CA GLN A 332 -68.58 16.13 -129.71
C GLN A 332 -68.26 16.59 -131.13
N ALA A 333 -67.02 17.01 -131.40
CA ALA A 333 -66.59 17.43 -132.73
C ALA A 333 -66.69 16.32 -133.79
N ILE A 334 -66.41 15.06 -133.41
CA ILE A 334 -66.51 13.90 -134.33
C ILE A 334 -67.98 13.59 -134.68
N LYS A 335 -68.91 13.75 -133.73
CA LYS A 335 -70.35 13.48 -133.97
C LYS A 335 -71.00 14.50 -134.92
N GLU A 336 -70.53 15.74 -134.95
CA GLU A 336 -71.06 16.78 -135.84
C GLU A 336 -70.68 16.55 -137.31
N GLN A 337 -69.52 15.94 -137.58
CA GLN A 337 -69.09 15.60 -138.95
C GLN A 337 -69.84 14.39 -139.54
N ASP A 338 -70.20 13.39 -138.73
CA ASP A 338 -70.92 12.18 -139.20
C ASP A 338 -72.38 12.46 -139.64
N ILE A 339 -73.02 13.50 -139.08
CA ILE A 339 -74.40 13.90 -139.41
C ILE A 339 -74.51 14.56 -140.80
N VAL A 340 -73.43 15.17 -141.30
CA VAL A 340 -73.41 15.82 -142.63
C VAL A 340 -73.24 14.78 -143.75
N VAL A 341 -72.44 13.74 -143.52
CA VAL A 341 -72.14 12.68 -144.51
C VAL A 341 -73.34 11.73 -144.74
N THR A 342 -74.15 11.49 -143.71
CA THR A 342 -75.32 10.61 -143.78
C THR A 342 -76.53 11.26 -144.47
N LYS A 343 -76.66 12.58 -144.41
CA LYS A 343 -77.79 13.34 -145.01
C LYS A 343 -77.74 13.43 -146.54
N GLN A 344 -76.56 13.32 -147.16
CA GLN A 344 -76.38 13.41 -148.62
C GLN A 344 -76.55 12.07 -149.37
N LYS A 345 -76.46 10.92 -148.67
CA LYS A 345 -76.60 9.59 -149.30
C LYS A 345 -78.05 9.14 -149.51
N VAL A 346 -78.99 9.54 -148.64
CA VAL A 346 -80.39 9.07 -148.67
C VAL A 346 -81.26 9.82 -149.70
N GLN A 347 -80.94 11.08 -150.02
CA GLN A 347 -81.72 11.88 -150.98
C GLN A 347 -81.55 11.46 -152.46
N LYS A 348 -80.60 10.56 -152.77
CA LYS A 348 -80.26 10.16 -154.15
C LYS A 348 -81.01 8.91 -154.63
N GLU A 349 -81.51 8.04 -153.75
CA GLU A 349 -82.11 6.76 -154.13
C GLU A 349 -83.65 6.74 -154.13
N GLU A 350 -84.32 7.55 -153.29
CA GLU A 350 -85.78 7.49 -153.16
C GLU A 350 -86.56 8.30 -154.23
N LEU A 351 -85.90 9.24 -154.92
CA LEU A 351 -86.53 10.11 -155.93
C LEU A 351 -86.72 9.45 -157.32
N GLN A 352 -86.08 8.31 -157.60
CA GLN A 352 -86.25 7.61 -158.89
C GLN A 352 -87.32 6.50 -158.87
N THR A 353 -87.72 6.00 -157.71
CA THR A 353 -88.78 4.97 -157.57
C THR A 353 -90.20 5.53 -157.41
N LEU A 354 -90.37 6.86 -157.42
CA LEU A 354 -91.66 7.54 -157.60
C LEU A 354 -92.46 6.95 -158.77
N LEU A 355 -91.84 6.73 -159.91
CA LEU A 355 -92.62 6.85 -161.15
C LEU A 355 -93.38 5.61 -161.61
N LYS A 356 -93.20 4.44 -160.96
CA LYS A 356 -93.80 3.18 -161.44
C LYS A 356 -95.06 2.72 -160.69
N THR A 357 -95.21 3.02 -159.40
CA THR A 357 -96.30 2.47 -158.57
C THR A 357 -97.54 3.36 -158.51
N VAL A 358 -97.41 4.68 -158.69
CA VAL A 358 -98.51 5.65 -158.58
C VAL A 358 -99.50 5.60 -159.76
N ARG A 359 -99.11 5.12 -160.95
CA ARG A 359 -100.04 5.05 -162.10
C ARG A 359 -101.00 3.86 -162.12
N LYS A 360 -100.78 2.83 -161.31
CA LYS A 360 -101.64 1.62 -161.31
C LYS A 360 -102.70 1.64 -160.21
N ALA A 361 -102.46 2.29 -159.07
CA ALA A 361 -103.39 2.25 -157.94
C ALA A 361 -104.59 3.20 -158.08
N ASP A 362 -104.49 4.27 -158.88
CA ASP A 362 -105.58 5.26 -159.08
C ASP A 362 -106.78 4.68 -159.86
N ASN A 363 -106.61 3.62 -160.65
CA ASN A 363 -107.71 3.00 -161.41
C ASN A 363 -108.51 1.94 -160.63
N ASP A 364 -108.01 1.45 -159.48
CA ASP A 364 -108.60 0.27 -158.84
C ASP A 364 -109.53 0.58 -157.64
N ILE A 365 -109.49 1.77 -157.01
CA ILE A 365 -110.15 1.94 -155.69
C ILE A 365 -110.98 3.22 -155.50
N GLU A 366 -111.13 4.01 -156.56
CA GLU A 366 -112.41 4.68 -156.86
C GLU A 366 -113.62 3.73 -156.66
N HIS A 367 -113.39 2.41 -156.77
CA HIS A 367 -114.35 1.33 -156.51
C HIS A 367 -114.53 0.89 -155.02
N VAL A 368 -113.57 1.14 -154.10
CA VAL A 368 -113.69 0.75 -152.66
C VAL A 368 -114.18 1.91 -151.78
N SER A 369 -114.00 3.15 -152.22
CA SER A 369 -114.56 4.37 -151.61
C SER A 369 -116.09 4.29 -151.38
N ILE A 370 -116.82 3.70 -152.36
CA ILE A 370 -118.28 3.52 -152.32
C ILE A 370 -118.71 2.40 -151.34
N GLN A 371 -117.86 1.41 -151.02
CA GLN A 371 -118.21 0.31 -150.10
C GLN A 371 -118.03 0.64 -148.61
N ARG A 372 -117.13 1.55 -148.22
CA ARG A 372 -116.82 1.76 -146.79
C ARG A 372 -117.79 2.71 -146.06
N GLN A 373 -118.50 3.58 -146.77
CA GLN A 373 -119.57 4.38 -146.16
C GLN A 373 -120.68 3.47 -145.56
N GLU A 374 -120.91 2.27 -146.11
CA GLU A 374 -121.86 1.27 -145.57
C GLU A 374 -121.37 0.59 -144.27
N ALA A 375 -120.07 0.31 -144.13
CA ALA A 375 -119.50 -0.38 -142.97
C ALA A 375 -119.50 0.46 -141.67
N SER A 376 -119.60 1.78 -141.78
CA SER A 376 -119.80 2.67 -140.64
C SER A 376 -121.16 2.49 -139.93
N LYS A 377 -122.09 1.71 -140.52
CA LYS A 377 -123.42 1.43 -139.96
C LYS A 377 -123.47 0.15 -139.10
N GLN A 378 -122.70 -0.90 -139.40
CA GLN A 378 -122.78 -2.21 -138.70
C GLN A 378 -122.03 -2.30 -137.34
N LEU A 379 -120.97 -1.51 -137.06
CA LEU A 379 -120.24 -1.60 -135.77
C LEU A 379 -120.98 -0.92 -134.60
N ARG A 380 -121.93 -0.02 -134.88
CA ARG A 380 -122.80 0.57 -133.85
C ARG A 380 -123.71 -0.47 -133.16
N GLU A 381 -123.83 -1.69 -133.69
CA GLU A 381 -124.68 -2.76 -133.13
C GLU A 381 -123.93 -3.74 -132.19
N LYS A 382 -122.59 -3.87 -132.27
CA LYS A 382 -121.78 -4.63 -131.27
C LYS A 382 -121.57 -3.89 -129.93
N LYS A 383 -122.07 -2.67 -129.83
CA LYS A 383 -122.12 -1.79 -128.66
C LYS A 383 -122.76 -2.40 -127.41
N ALA A 384 -123.62 -3.41 -127.50
CA ALA A 384 -124.54 -3.67 -126.38
C ALA A 384 -124.33 -5.00 -125.65
N LEU A 385 -123.45 -5.89 -126.13
CA LEU A 385 -123.56 -7.32 -125.75
C LEU A 385 -122.73 -7.81 -124.57
N LEU A 386 -121.51 -7.31 -124.26
CA LEU A 386 -120.67 -7.93 -123.22
C LEU A 386 -120.12 -6.97 -122.15
N LYS A 387 -120.95 -5.97 -121.87
CA LYS A 387 -121.21 -5.43 -120.53
C LYS A 387 -121.97 -6.42 -119.64
N LYS A 388 -121.95 -7.70 -120.01
CA LYS A 388 -122.82 -8.71 -119.44
C LYS A 388 -122.12 -9.31 -118.24
N LEU A 389 -121.15 -10.11 -118.53
CA LEU A 389 -121.04 -11.34 -117.82
C LEU A 389 -119.86 -11.94 -118.54
N ALA A 390 -118.86 -12.41 -117.86
CA ALA A 390 -119.07 -13.22 -116.70
C ALA A 390 -117.70 -13.33 -116.09
N LEU A 391 -117.69 -13.36 -114.77
CA LEU A 391 -116.55 -13.74 -113.96
C LEU A 391 -115.53 -12.60 -113.81
N GLU A 392 -115.54 -11.79 -112.76
CA GLU A 392 -116.14 -11.95 -111.43
C GLU A 392 -115.78 -13.24 -110.65
N ALA A 393 -115.44 -14.38 -111.25
CA ALA A 393 -115.73 -15.62 -110.52
C ALA A 393 -114.71 -16.74 -110.68
N GLN A 394 -113.48 -16.49 -111.12
CA GLN A 394 -112.50 -17.59 -111.13
C GLN A 394 -111.20 -17.31 -110.36
N ASN A 395 -110.27 -16.48 -110.82
CA ASN A 395 -108.90 -16.77 -110.36
C ASN A 395 -108.42 -16.04 -109.09
N ARG A 396 -109.35 -15.44 -108.35
CA ARG A 396 -109.19 -15.26 -106.89
C ARG A 396 -109.21 -16.61 -106.11
N GLN A 397 -109.48 -17.76 -106.74
CA GLN A 397 -109.55 -19.07 -106.05
C GLN A 397 -108.36 -20.03 -106.27
N GLU A 398 -107.58 -19.96 -107.36
CA GLU A 398 -106.57 -21.01 -107.64
C GLU A 398 -105.19 -20.85 -106.95
N ALA A 399 -104.68 -19.63 -106.69
CA ALA A 399 -103.35 -19.50 -106.07
C ALA A 399 -103.33 -19.72 -104.54
N LEU A 400 -104.51 -19.82 -103.91
CA LEU A 400 -104.69 -20.30 -102.53
C LEU A 400 -104.19 -21.76 -102.36
N GLN A 401 -104.01 -22.53 -103.44
CA GLN A 401 -103.55 -23.91 -103.39
C GLN A 401 -102.05 -24.06 -103.12
N LYS A 402 -101.18 -23.13 -103.57
CA LYS A 402 -99.72 -23.29 -103.40
C LYS A 402 -99.18 -22.82 -102.05
N CYS A 403 -99.99 -22.11 -101.26
CA CYS A 403 -99.73 -21.88 -99.85
C CYS A 403 -99.86 -23.16 -98.99
N HIS A 404 -100.29 -24.29 -99.56
CA HIS A 404 -100.40 -25.55 -98.81
C HIS A 404 -99.09 -26.37 -98.82
N ASP A 405 -98.38 -26.42 -99.94
CA ASP A 405 -97.34 -27.45 -100.14
C ASP A 405 -95.97 -27.13 -99.49
N HIS A 406 -95.57 -25.86 -99.39
CA HIS A 406 -94.27 -25.52 -98.80
C HIS A 406 -94.26 -25.42 -97.26
N ILE A 407 -95.42 -25.43 -96.61
CA ILE A 407 -95.52 -25.48 -95.14
C ILE A 407 -95.36 -26.93 -94.63
N GLU A 408 -95.58 -27.94 -95.48
CA GLU A 408 -95.40 -29.37 -95.15
C GLU A 408 -93.92 -29.83 -95.18
N GLU A 409 -93.06 -29.27 -96.04
CA GLU A 409 -91.64 -29.67 -96.11
C GLU A 409 -90.83 -29.25 -94.87
N HIS A 410 -91.20 -28.14 -94.20
CA HIS A 410 -90.57 -27.76 -92.94
C HIS A 410 -91.07 -28.58 -91.73
N LYS A 411 -92.16 -29.33 -91.86
CA LYS A 411 -92.63 -30.27 -90.82
C LYS A 411 -91.85 -31.59 -90.81
N SER A 412 -91.17 -31.97 -91.89
CA SER A 412 -90.51 -33.28 -92.01
C SER A 412 -89.04 -33.32 -91.57
N TYR A 413 -88.46 -32.18 -91.16
CA TYR A 413 -87.07 -32.11 -90.66
C TYR A 413 -86.97 -31.94 -89.14
N PHE A 414 -88.05 -31.56 -88.44
CA PHE A 414 -88.13 -31.60 -86.97
C PHE A 414 -88.72 -32.91 -86.42
N SER A 415 -89.15 -33.82 -87.31
CA SER A 415 -89.71 -35.15 -86.98
C SER A 415 -88.65 -36.23 -86.72
N SER A 416 -87.36 -35.87 -86.53
CA SER A 416 -86.28 -36.86 -86.35
C SER A 416 -85.31 -36.60 -85.18
N PHE A 417 -85.57 -35.63 -84.28
CA PHE A 417 -84.79 -35.43 -83.05
C PHE A 417 -85.66 -35.07 -81.83
N ALA A 418 -86.48 -36.02 -81.37
CA ALA A 418 -87.28 -35.93 -80.15
C ALA A 418 -87.24 -37.24 -79.34
N ALA A 419 -86.03 -37.73 -79.05
CA ALA A 419 -85.82 -39.01 -78.37
C ALA A 419 -84.70 -38.93 -77.30
N ASP A 420 -84.81 -37.99 -76.37
CA ASP A 420 -84.14 -38.01 -75.05
C ASP A 420 -85.03 -37.36 -73.99
N ASN A 421 -86.25 -37.89 -73.84
CA ASN A 421 -87.13 -37.53 -72.71
C ASN A 421 -87.81 -38.76 -72.10
N SER A 422 -87.07 -39.87 -72.08
CA SER A 422 -87.50 -41.16 -71.54
C SER A 422 -87.60 -41.13 -70.01
N LEU A 423 -88.86 -41.16 -69.58
CA LEU A 423 -89.37 -42.14 -68.61
C LEU A 423 -89.08 -41.86 -67.14
N VAL A 424 -89.86 -40.89 -66.67
CA VAL A 424 -90.46 -40.70 -65.35
C VAL A 424 -91.51 -41.79 -65.00
N GLU A 425 -91.43 -43.00 -65.57
CA GLU A 425 -92.46 -44.05 -65.38
C GLU A 425 -91.92 -45.42 -64.94
N GLU A 426 -90.95 -45.45 -64.01
CA GLU A 426 -90.72 -46.64 -63.16
C GLU A 426 -91.19 -46.35 -61.72
N LEU A 427 -92.50 -46.20 -61.62
CA LEU A 427 -93.32 -46.21 -60.40
C LEU A 427 -93.53 -47.65 -59.90
N GLY A 428 -92.51 -48.49 -60.02
CA GLY A 428 -92.50 -49.88 -59.62
C GLY A 428 -91.49 -50.07 -58.50
N THR A 429 -91.98 -50.47 -57.33
CA THR A 429 -91.22 -50.82 -56.13
C THR A 429 -90.89 -49.62 -55.21
N ILE A 430 -91.85 -48.99 -54.54
CA ILE A 430 -92.75 -49.61 -53.53
C ILE A 430 -92.02 -50.60 -52.56
N LYS A 431 -90.69 -50.74 -52.61
CA LYS A 431 -89.91 -51.59 -51.69
C LYS A 431 -89.01 -50.83 -50.71
N THR A 432 -88.61 -49.58 -50.97
CA THR A 432 -87.80 -48.80 -50.00
C THR A 432 -88.62 -47.98 -49.02
N LEU A 433 -89.95 -48.09 -49.07
CA LEU A 433 -90.88 -47.69 -47.99
C LEU A 433 -90.63 -48.45 -46.66
N PHE A 434 -89.68 -49.39 -46.61
CA PHE A 434 -89.26 -50.06 -45.37
C PHE A 434 -87.93 -49.56 -44.78
N PHE A 435 -87.06 -48.88 -45.54
CA PHE A 435 -85.76 -48.42 -45.02
C PHE A 435 -85.85 -47.07 -44.28
N ALA A 436 -86.98 -46.38 -44.41
CA ALA A 436 -87.25 -45.07 -43.84
C ALA A 436 -87.65 -45.09 -42.35
N TYR A 437 -88.01 -46.25 -41.77
CA TYR A 437 -88.48 -46.33 -40.37
C TYR A 437 -87.45 -46.87 -39.37
N GLU A 438 -86.44 -47.63 -39.82
CA GLU A 438 -85.48 -48.29 -38.91
C GLU A 438 -84.28 -47.40 -38.52
N LYS A 439 -83.93 -46.43 -39.38
CA LYS A 439 -82.74 -45.56 -39.17
C LYS A 439 -83.00 -44.34 -38.28
N GLN A 440 -84.26 -43.90 -38.14
CA GLN A 440 -84.64 -42.78 -37.26
C GLN A 440 -84.94 -43.20 -35.81
N ALA A 441 -85.30 -44.47 -35.56
CA ALA A 441 -85.55 -44.98 -34.21
C ALA A 441 -84.25 -45.15 -33.38
N ASN A 442 -83.12 -45.46 -34.00
CA ASN A 442 -81.82 -45.58 -33.31
C ASN A 442 -81.12 -44.25 -33.04
N HIS A 443 -81.49 -43.16 -33.74
CA HIS A 443 -80.85 -41.85 -33.58
C HIS A 443 -81.39 -41.07 -32.37
N LEU A 444 -82.61 -41.36 -31.92
CA LEU A 444 -83.25 -40.69 -30.78
C LEU A 444 -82.80 -41.25 -29.41
N SER A 445 -82.35 -42.51 -29.30
CA SER A 445 -81.82 -43.03 -28.02
C SER A 445 -80.36 -42.64 -27.76
N GLN A 446 -79.56 -42.41 -28.81
CA GLN A 446 -78.17 -41.93 -28.68
C GLN A 446 -78.08 -40.44 -28.29
N LEU A 447 -79.09 -39.61 -28.60
CA LEU A 447 -79.10 -38.20 -28.20
C LEU A 447 -79.44 -37.98 -26.71
N ASP A 448 -80.23 -38.86 -26.09
CA ASP A 448 -80.65 -38.72 -24.69
C ASP A 448 -79.55 -39.20 -23.70
N GLU A 449 -78.72 -40.16 -24.13
CA GLU A 449 -77.50 -40.60 -23.42
C GLU A 449 -76.37 -39.55 -23.50
N GLN A 450 -76.30 -38.80 -24.60
CA GLN A 450 -75.33 -37.70 -24.78
C GLN A 450 -75.69 -36.46 -23.92
N LEU A 451 -76.98 -36.14 -23.77
CA LEU A 451 -77.45 -35.00 -22.95
C LEU A 451 -77.28 -35.22 -21.45
N THR A 452 -77.34 -36.47 -20.97
CA THR A 452 -77.12 -36.82 -19.56
C THR A 452 -75.62 -36.84 -19.20
N GLY A 453 -74.74 -37.26 -20.12
CA GLY A 453 -73.28 -37.12 -20.00
C GLY A 453 -72.82 -35.67 -19.93
N LEU A 454 -73.29 -34.81 -20.84
CA LEU A 454 -72.97 -33.37 -20.90
C LEU A 454 -73.37 -32.59 -19.64
N ARG A 455 -74.47 -32.98 -18.96
CA ARG A 455 -74.90 -32.36 -17.70
C ARG A 455 -73.99 -32.74 -16.51
N SER A 456 -73.44 -33.96 -16.49
CA SER A 456 -72.51 -34.41 -15.44
C SER A 456 -71.09 -33.80 -15.56
N GLU A 457 -70.64 -33.54 -16.79
CA GLU A 457 -69.40 -32.81 -17.08
C GLU A 457 -69.51 -31.33 -16.69
N LEU A 458 -70.69 -30.70 -16.86
CA LEU A 458 -70.91 -29.32 -16.42
C LEU A 458 -70.83 -29.14 -14.90
N THR A 459 -71.35 -30.08 -14.12
CA THR A 459 -71.29 -30.06 -12.65
C THR A 459 -69.87 -30.27 -12.11
N THR A 460 -69.08 -31.16 -12.73
CA THR A 460 -67.69 -31.40 -12.33
C THR A 460 -66.77 -30.23 -12.70
N ILE A 461 -67.00 -29.58 -13.85
CA ILE A 461 -66.26 -28.38 -14.26
C ILE A 461 -66.60 -27.18 -13.34
N THR A 462 -67.85 -27.06 -12.86
CA THR A 462 -68.24 -25.97 -11.94
C THR A 462 -67.64 -26.12 -10.53
N ASP A 463 -67.54 -27.34 -10.00
CA ASP A 463 -66.89 -27.58 -8.70
C ASP A 463 -65.37 -27.35 -8.75
N GLN A 464 -64.71 -27.71 -9.86
CA GLN A 464 -63.28 -27.42 -10.09
C GLN A 464 -63.01 -25.91 -10.18
N LEU A 465 -63.95 -25.14 -10.75
CA LEU A 465 -63.86 -23.68 -10.89
C LEU A 465 -63.89 -22.94 -9.54
N ASN A 466 -64.72 -23.42 -8.60
CA ASN A 466 -64.82 -22.85 -7.26
C ASN A 466 -63.59 -23.19 -6.37
N ALA A 467 -63.04 -24.41 -6.50
CA ALA A 467 -61.83 -24.80 -5.78
C ALA A 467 -60.58 -24.00 -6.22
N GLN A 468 -60.45 -23.69 -7.53
CA GLN A 468 -59.37 -22.86 -8.05
C GLN A 468 -59.50 -21.38 -7.65
N LYS A 469 -60.74 -20.85 -7.57
CA LYS A 469 -61.01 -19.48 -7.10
C LYS A 469 -60.54 -19.23 -5.66
N ASN A 470 -60.73 -20.19 -4.75
CA ASN A 470 -60.33 -20.03 -3.34
C ASN A 470 -58.79 -20.05 -3.17
N LYS A 471 -58.07 -20.89 -3.94
CA LYS A 471 -56.60 -20.91 -3.94
C LYS A 471 -55.97 -19.61 -4.48
N ALA A 472 -56.64 -18.93 -5.41
CA ALA A 472 -56.16 -17.67 -5.99
C ALA A 472 -56.20 -16.50 -4.98
N ASN A 473 -57.19 -16.47 -4.07
CA ASN A 473 -57.33 -15.40 -3.08
C ASN A 473 -56.31 -15.50 -1.93
N GLU A 474 -56.03 -16.71 -1.42
CA GLU A 474 -55.07 -16.92 -0.32
C GLU A 474 -53.62 -16.53 -0.70
N GLY A 475 -53.22 -16.74 -1.96
CA GLY A 475 -51.90 -16.36 -2.46
C GLY A 475 -51.68 -14.85 -2.60
N SER A 476 -52.73 -14.11 -2.95
CA SER A 476 -52.68 -12.65 -3.18
C SER A 476 -52.52 -11.87 -1.88
N ASP A 477 -53.31 -12.22 -0.85
CA ASP A 477 -53.28 -11.57 0.47
C ASP A 477 -51.94 -11.81 1.20
N ALA A 478 -51.39 -13.02 1.10
CA ALA A 478 -50.09 -13.37 1.68
C ALA A 478 -48.95 -12.55 1.04
N HIS A 479 -48.96 -12.38 -0.29
CA HIS A 479 -47.94 -11.61 -1.00
C HIS A 479 -47.99 -10.11 -0.65
N GLY A 480 -49.19 -9.52 -0.58
CA GLY A 480 -49.39 -8.12 -0.20
C GLY A 480 -48.83 -7.78 1.18
N HIS A 481 -49.12 -8.61 2.20
CA HIS A 481 -48.62 -8.39 3.56
C HIS A 481 -47.09 -8.51 3.68
N THR A 482 -46.45 -9.42 2.96
CA THR A 482 -44.97 -9.50 2.93
C THR A 482 -44.34 -8.30 2.23
N CYS A 483 -44.96 -7.81 1.14
CA CYS A 483 -44.49 -6.64 0.40
C CYS A 483 -44.49 -5.36 1.26
N ASP A 484 -45.54 -5.18 2.07
CA ASP A 484 -45.66 -4.01 2.96
C ASP A 484 -44.64 -4.05 4.11
N LYS A 485 -44.35 -5.23 4.68
CA LYS A 485 -43.30 -5.40 5.67
C LYS A 485 -41.91 -5.10 5.09
N LEU A 486 -41.66 -5.50 3.84
CA LEU A 486 -40.41 -5.21 3.12
C LEU A 486 -40.23 -3.72 2.84
N LYS A 487 -41.28 -3.04 2.38
CA LYS A 487 -41.26 -1.58 2.16
C LYS A 487 -40.99 -0.79 3.44
N LYS A 488 -41.57 -1.19 4.57
CA LYS A 488 -41.27 -0.57 5.88
C LYS A 488 -39.81 -0.76 6.28
N ASN A 489 -39.27 -1.96 6.11
CA ASN A 489 -37.88 -2.27 6.46
C ASN A 489 -36.88 -1.55 5.52
N GLN A 490 -37.21 -1.39 4.22
CA GLN A 490 -36.41 -0.60 3.28
C GLN A 490 -36.39 0.88 3.64
N LYS A 491 -37.52 1.47 4.05
CA LYS A 491 -37.57 2.86 4.51
C LYS A 491 -36.74 3.11 5.77
N GLU A 492 -36.70 2.16 6.71
CA GLU A 492 -35.82 2.25 7.89
C GLU A 492 -34.33 2.22 7.51
N ILE A 493 -33.95 1.36 6.55
CA ILE A 493 -32.57 1.30 6.02
C ILE A 493 -32.20 2.61 5.31
N GLU A 494 -33.06 3.14 4.43
CA GLU A 494 -32.85 4.42 3.74
C GLU A 494 -32.71 5.60 4.71
N MET A 495 -33.53 5.63 5.77
CA MET A 495 -33.47 6.68 6.79
C MET A 495 -32.18 6.63 7.61
N LEU A 496 -31.66 5.43 7.91
CA LEU A 496 -30.38 5.25 8.63
C LEU A 496 -29.16 5.54 7.75
N LEU A 497 -29.24 5.29 6.45
CA LEU A 497 -28.17 5.57 5.50
C LEU A 497 -28.11 7.05 5.08
N GLY A 498 -29.21 7.79 5.17
CA GLY A 498 -29.24 9.23 4.87
C GLY A 498 -28.78 9.58 3.44
N GLY A 499 -28.83 8.63 2.50
CA GLY A 499 -28.34 8.77 1.13
C GLY A 499 -26.89 8.34 0.88
N GLU A 500 -26.15 7.83 1.88
CA GLU A 500 -24.82 7.24 1.71
C GLU A 500 -24.88 5.72 1.50
N GLU A 501 -23.95 5.14 0.72
CA GLU A 501 -23.80 3.68 0.60
C GLU A 501 -23.11 3.09 1.85
N ILE A 502 -23.44 1.86 2.25
CA ILE A 502 -22.81 1.14 3.39
C ILE A 502 -21.28 1.10 3.23
N SER A 503 -20.80 0.90 2.00
CA SER A 503 -19.36 0.88 1.67
C SER A 503 -18.67 2.21 2.00
N ARG A 504 -19.36 3.36 1.86
CA ARG A 504 -18.81 4.67 2.26
C ARG A 504 -18.69 4.80 3.78
N LEU A 505 -19.64 4.28 4.55
CA LEU A 505 -19.57 4.26 6.01
C LEU A 505 -18.41 3.38 6.49
N LEU A 506 -18.19 2.22 5.86
CA LEU A 506 -17.04 1.35 6.12
C LEU A 506 -15.71 2.03 5.77
N HIS A 507 -15.60 2.63 4.59
CA HIS A 507 -14.39 3.39 4.20
C HIS A 507 -14.11 4.56 5.14
N ARG A 508 -15.16 5.28 5.59
CA ARG A 508 -15.03 6.36 6.58
C ARG A 508 -14.57 5.82 7.94
N GLN A 509 -15.09 4.68 8.39
CA GLN A 509 -14.65 4.01 9.62
C GLN A 509 -13.18 3.60 9.54
N LEU A 510 -12.75 3.02 8.41
CA LEU A 510 -11.37 2.66 8.13
C LEU A 510 -10.46 3.88 8.14
N ALA A 511 -10.79 4.93 7.40
CA ALA A 511 -10.03 6.18 7.38
C ALA A 511 -9.92 6.81 8.77
N LEU A 512 -11.01 6.84 9.54
CA LEU A 512 -11.00 7.32 10.93
C LEU A 512 -10.15 6.41 11.86
N SER A 513 -10.10 5.10 11.59
CA SER A 513 -9.25 4.19 12.37
C SER A 513 -7.76 4.38 12.09
N GLU A 514 -7.40 4.68 10.84
CA GLU A 514 -6.04 5.03 10.45
C GLU A 514 -5.62 6.37 11.06
N THR A 515 -6.49 7.39 11.00
CA THR A 515 -6.21 8.68 11.65
C THR A 515 -6.10 8.55 13.17
N LYS A 516 -6.94 7.73 13.80
CA LYS A 516 -6.80 7.43 15.23
C LYS A 516 -5.45 6.78 15.56
N GLN A 517 -4.98 5.87 14.71
CA GLN A 517 -3.68 5.22 14.90
C GLN A 517 -2.51 6.20 14.73
N THR A 518 -2.56 7.10 13.75
CA THR A 518 -1.54 8.15 13.58
C THR A 518 -1.54 9.14 14.74
N LEU A 519 -2.72 9.57 15.22
CA LEU A 519 -2.86 10.41 16.42
C LEU A 519 -2.27 9.75 17.67
N SER A 520 -2.51 8.44 17.88
CA SER A 520 -1.91 7.70 19.01
C SER A 520 -0.39 7.61 18.90
N SER A 521 0.13 7.38 17.70
CA SER A 521 1.58 7.31 17.44
C SER A 521 2.25 8.66 17.67
N TRP A 522 1.55 9.75 17.33
CA TRP A 522 2.01 11.11 17.58
C TRP A 522 2.10 11.39 19.09
N LEU A 523 1.06 11.05 19.87
CA LEU A 523 1.05 11.26 21.33
C LEU A 523 2.19 10.51 22.03
N GLU A 524 2.38 9.24 21.67
CA GLU A 524 3.45 8.41 22.24
C GLU A 524 4.84 8.95 21.89
N LEU A 525 5.04 9.40 20.65
CA LEU A 525 6.32 9.95 20.20
C LEU A 525 6.60 11.32 20.85
N ASN A 526 5.57 12.15 21.01
CA ASN A 526 5.68 13.43 21.70
C ASN A 526 6.06 13.22 23.18
N ASP A 527 5.42 12.29 23.90
CA ASP A 527 5.78 11.99 25.29
C ASP A 527 7.24 11.54 25.41
N ARG A 528 7.70 10.70 24.48
CA ARG A 528 9.11 10.28 24.40
C ARG A 528 10.06 11.45 24.12
N LEU A 529 9.66 12.42 23.29
CA LEU A 529 10.44 13.64 23.03
C LEU A 529 10.53 14.54 24.28
N VAL A 530 9.43 14.67 25.03
CA VAL A 530 9.42 15.42 26.30
C VAL A 530 10.39 14.80 27.31
N VAL A 531 10.45 13.47 27.40
CA VAL A 531 11.41 12.77 28.27
C VAL A 531 12.85 13.02 27.83
N LEU A 532 13.15 12.88 26.53
CA LEU A 532 14.47 13.15 25.99
C LEU A 532 14.91 14.61 26.21
N ASN A 533 13.99 15.57 26.04
CA ASN A 533 14.29 16.98 26.28
C ASN A 533 14.68 17.24 27.75
N LYS A 534 13.97 16.61 28.70
CA LYS A 534 14.34 16.66 30.12
C LYS A 534 15.72 16.06 30.40
N GLU A 535 16.11 15.01 29.69
CA GLU A 535 17.46 14.42 29.80
C GLU A 535 18.54 15.35 29.22
N VAL A 536 18.28 15.96 28.06
CA VAL A 536 19.15 16.99 27.45
C VAL A 536 19.39 18.13 28.43
N ASP A 537 18.32 18.65 29.05
CA ASP A 537 18.42 19.73 30.03
C ASP A 537 19.24 19.34 31.26
N ARG A 538 19.03 18.12 31.79
CA ARG A 538 19.81 17.61 32.94
C ARG A 538 21.29 17.51 32.63
N ILE A 539 21.66 16.96 31.48
CA ILE A 539 23.07 16.80 31.09
C ILE A 539 23.69 18.18 30.79
N ALA A 540 22.96 19.09 30.15
CA ALA A 540 23.43 20.45 29.91
C ALA A 540 23.70 21.20 31.23
N GLN A 541 22.83 21.05 32.23
CA GLN A 541 23.05 21.60 33.57
C GLN A 541 24.27 20.96 34.26
N HIS A 542 24.44 19.64 34.13
CA HIS A 542 25.60 18.94 34.68
C HIS A 542 26.92 19.41 34.04
N ILE A 543 26.98 19.54 32.71
CA ILE A 543 28.12 20.10 31.98
C ILE A 543 28.46 21.50 32.49
N LYS A 544 27.45 22.37 32.66
CA LYS A 544 27.66 23.73 33.19
C LYS A 544 28.25 23.70 34.62
N SER A 545 27.82 22.77 35.46
CA SER A 545 28.36 22.58 36.81
C SER A 545 29.82 22.08 36.80
N LEU A 546 30.15 21.14 35.92
CA LEU A 546 31.52 20.63 35.73
C LEU A 546 32.45 21.72 35.23
N GLN A 547 32.05 22.49 34.21
CA GLN A 547 32.81 23.63 33.69
C GLN A 547 33.12 24.65 34.79
N SER A 548 32.15 24.96 35.65
CA SER A 548 32.36 25.88 36.79
C SER A 548 33.32 25.33 37.85
N SER A 549 33.41 24.00 38.00
CA SER A 549 34.31 23.35 38.95
C SER A 549 35.74 23.25 38.40
N ILE A 550 35.85 22.99 37.10
CA ILE A 550 37.12 22.97 36.36
C ILE A 550 37.78 24.34 36.43
N THR A 551 37.06 25.42 36.10
CA THR A 551 37.62 26.79 36.13
C THR A 551 38.09 27.20 37.52
N LYS A 552 37.36 26.83 38.58
CA LYS A 552 37.79 27.08 39.97
C LYS A 552 39.07 26.35 40.33
N ILE A 553 39.20 25.08 39.97
CA ILE A 553 40.39 24.27 40.25
C ILE A 553 41.58 24.75 39.41
N GLU A 554 41.34 25.13 38.16
CA GLU A 554 42.36 25.68 37.27
C GLU A 554 42.93 27.00 37.82
N GLN A 555 42.07 27.91 38.26
CA GLN A 555 42.49 29.15 38.95
C GLN A 555 43.29 28.87 40.23
N ALA A 556 42.83 27.93 41.06
CA ALA A 556 43.53 27.55 42.29
C ALA A 556 44.91 26.94 42.00
N ASN A 557 45.01 26.06 40.99
CA ASN A 557 46.27 25.46 40.55
C ASN A 557 47.23 26.52 39.98
N GLN A 558 46.71 27.51 39.24
CA GLN A 558 47.52 28.59 38.71
C GLN A 558 48.10 29.45 39.85
N GLN A 559 47.28 29.85 40.82
CA GLN A 559 47.74 30.58 42.00
C GLN A 559 48.77 29.80 42.82
N LEU A 560 48.54 28.50 43.05
CA LEU A 560 49.49 27.61 43.72
C LEU A 560 50.81 27.47 42.95
N SER A 561 50.76 27.43 41.61
CA SER A 561 51.96 27.38 40.77
C SER A 561 52.77 28.68 40.86
N GLU A 562 52.12 29.83 40.73
CA GLU A 562 52.76 31.15 40.84
C GLU A 562 53.39 31.37 42.22
N GLN A 563 52.67 31.01 43.29
CA GLN A 563 53.21 31.04 44.65
C GLN A 563 54.39 30.07 44.80
N GLY A 564 54.25 28.86 44.27
CA GLY A 564 55.28 27.82 44.22
C GLY A 564 56.57 28.32 43.58
N ASP A 565 56.49 28.97 42.42
CA ASP A 565 57.64 29.50 41.68
C ASP A 565 58.36 30.61 42.47
N VAL A 566 57.62 31.50 43.13
CA VAL A 566 58.20 32.54 44.00
C VAL A 566 58.91 31.92 45.21
N THR A 567 58.29 30.93 45.86
CA THR A 567 58.96 30.19 46.95
C THR A 567 60.17 29.41 46.47
N HIS A 568 60.14 28.84 45.26
CA HIS A 568 61.26 28.11 44.68
C HIS A 568 62.45 29.05 44.42
N SER A 569 62.21 30.21 43.79
CA SER A 569 63.24 31.22 43.58
C SER A 569 63.85 31.72 44.89
N ARG A 570 63.04 31.96 45.94
CA ARG A 570 63.55 32.28 47.29
C ARG A 570 64.40 31.16 47.88
N LEU A 571 64.04 29.91 47.62
CA LEU A 571 64.77 28.74 48.07
C LEU A 571 66.14 28.65 47.38
N GLU A 572 66.21 28.94 46.07
CA GLU A 572 67.46 29.05 45.31
C GLU A 572 68.36 30.20 45.80
N ASP A 573 67.78 31.37 46.08
CA ASP A 573 68.49 32.53 46.65
C ASP A 573 69.05 32.20 48.04
N LEU A 574 68.25 31.57 48.91
CA LEU A 574 68.70 31.14 50.23
C LEU A 574 69.76 30.04 50.13
N GLN A 575 69.66 29.15 49.14
CA GLN A 575 70.65 28.12 48.89
C GLN A 575 71.99 28.70 48.42
N THR A 576 71.97 29.67 47.49
CA THR A 576 73.17 30.36 47.02
C THR A 576 73.81 31.21 48.12
N LEU A 577 73.01 31.87 48.96
CA LEU A 577 73.51 32.55 50.16
C LEU A 577 74.17 31.56 51.13
N LEU A 578 73.57 30.40 51.35
CA LEU A 578 74.14 29.36 52.22
C LEU A 578 75.43 28.78 51.64
N THR A 579 75.51 28.48 50.34
CA THR A 579 76.74 27.97 49.71
C THR A 579 77.86 29.01 49.71
N HIS A 580 77.57 30.27 49.38
CA HIS A 580 78.55 31.36 49.50
C HIS A 580 79.01 31.55 50.95
N SER A 581 78.10 31.46 51.93
CA SER A 581 78.46 31.56 53.35
C SER A 581 79.32 30.38 53.82
N ASP A 582 79.03 29.16 53.36
CA ASP A 582 79.81 27.96 53.69
C ASP A 582 81.20 27.99 53.02
N GLN A 583 81.32 28.53 51.80
CA GLN A 583 82.61 28.80 51.13
C GLN A 583 83.41 29.87 51.88
N MET A 584 82.78 30.98 52.27
CA MET A 584 83.40 32.03 53.08
C MET A 584 83.91 31.50 54.43
N ARG A 585 83.22 30.51 55.04
CA ARG A 585 83.68 29.86 56.28
C ARG A 585 84.99 29.09 56.09
N VAL A 586 85.21 28.46 54.93
CA VAL A 586 86.48 27.75 54.64
C VAL A 586 87.68 28.73 54.62
N PHE A 587 87.43 29.99 54.28
CA PHE A 587 88.45 31.04 54.27
C PHE A 587 88.49 31.89 55.54
N ALA A 588 87.60 31.66 56.51
CA ALA A 588 87.55 32.40 57.76
C ALA A 588 88.81 32.19 58.60
N ASP A 589 89.35 30.96 58.62
CA ASP A 589 90.58 30.62 59.36
C ASP A 589 91.83 31.33 58.81
N TYR A 590 91.80 31.74 57.54
CA TYR A 590 92.87 32.51 56.90
C TYR A 590 92.77 34.02 57.19
N ARG A 591 91.61 34.52 57.66
CA ARG A 591 91.45 35.94 58.04
C ARG A 591 92.30 36.32 59.25
N HIS A 592 92.52 35.37 60.16
CA HIS A 592 93.39 35.56 61.32
C HIS A 592 94.88 35.65 60.97
N LYS A 593 95.26 35.36 59.71
CA LYS A 593 96.64 35.42 59.19
C LYS A 593 96.93 36.66 58.34
N LEU A 594 95.99 37.62 58.27
CA LEU A 594 96.15 38.86 57.53
C LEU A 594 96.71 39.96 58.44
N GLU A 595 97.93 40.41 58.16
CA GLU A 595 98.58 41.52 58.85
C GLU A 595 98.60 42.79 57.96
N PRO A 596 98.46 44.01 58.53
CA PRO A 596 98.43 45.24 57.73
C PRO A 596 99.76 45.51 57.02
N GLY A 597 99.75 45.53 55.67
CA GLY A 597 100.91 45.88 54.83
C GLY A 597 101.68 44.70 54.21
N GLU A 598 101.41 43.47 54.66
CA GLU A 598 101.99 42.25 54.07
C GLU A 598 101.11 41.66 52.96
N PRO A 599 101.70 41.02 51.93
CA PRO A 599 100.95 40.41 50.84
C PRO A 599 100.13 39.20 51.32
N CYS A 600 98.84 39.18 51.01
CA CYS A 600 97.94 38.09 51.39
C CYS A 600 98.44 36.71 50.89
N PRO A 601 98.46 35.66 51.74
CA PRO A 601 98.99 34.34 51.38
C PRO A 601 98.16 33.57 50.34
N LEU A 602 96.97 34.06 49.97
CA LEU A 602 96.11 33.46 48.95
C LEU A 602 96.16 34.20 47.61
N CYS A 603 96.39 35.51 47.58
CA CYS A 603 96.29 36.32 46.36
C CYS A 603 97.37 37.41 46.18
N GLY A 604 98.25 37.63 47.15
CA GLY A 604 99.39 38.55 47.06
C GLY A 604 99.09 40.05 47.17
N SER A 605 97.82 40.47 47.31
CA SER A 605 97.46 41.88 47.50
C SER A 605 97.84 42.40 48.89
N LYS A 606 98.25 43.68 48.97
CA LYS A 606 98.59 44.39 50.22
C LYS A 606 97.42 45.18 50.84
N THR A 607 96.26 45.23 50.17
CA THR A 607 95.04 45.89 50.66
C THR A 607 93.85 44.92 50.63
N HIS A 608 93.09 44.86 51.74
CA HIS A 608 91.98 43.89 51.88
C HIS A 608 90.78 44.49 52.62
N VAL A 609 89.57 44.29 52.06
CA VAL A 609 88.29 44.84 52.55
C VAL A 609 87.84 44.22 53.87
N TYR A 610 88.28 43.00 54.19
CA TYR A 610 87.84 42.22 55.36
C TYR A 610 88.84 42.25 56.53
N SER A 611 89.41 43.42 56.83
CA SER A 611 90.17 43.67 58.06
C SER A 611 89.27 43.47 59.30
N PRO A 612 89.81 43.02 60.45
CA PRO A 612 89.03 42.73 61.67
C PRO A 612 88.12 43.88 62.16
N GLN A 613 88.30 45.10 61.67
CA GLN A 613 87.48 46.26 62.02
C GLN A 613 86.14 46.35 61.25
N ASN A 614 85.94 45.62 60.14
CA ASN A 614 84.72 45.68 59.31
C ASN A 614 83.98 44.32 59.22
N ALA A 615 83.84 43.62 60.34
CA ALA A 615 83.16 42.32 60.39
C ALA A 615 81.64 42.45 60.64
N SER A 616 80.86 42.81 59.62
CA SER A 616 79.41 42.51 59.66
C SER A 616 79.19 41.04 59.31
N LEU A 617 79.22 40.18 60.34
CA LEU A 617 78.80 38.79 60.25
C LEU A 617 77.26 38.74 60.24
N VAL A 618 76.66 38.63 59.06
CA VAL A 618 75.26 38.23 58.92
C VAL A 618 75.07 36.90 59.66
N LYS A 619 74.09 36.81 60.58
CA LYS A 619 73.85 35.61 61.41
C LYS A 619 73.39 34.43 60.53
N ILE A 620 74.33 33.55 60.16
CA ILE A 620 74.13 32.37 59.30
C ILE A 620 73.07 31.38 59.86
N SER A 621 72.85 31.35 61.18
CA SER A 621 71.82 30.52 61.83
C SER A 621 70.40 30.86 61.38
N ASP A 622 70.12 32.14 61.10
CA ASP A 622 68.78 32.60 60.75
C ASP A 622 68.47 32.29 59.28
N ALA A 623 69.48 32.30 58.41
CA ALA A 623 69.35 31.90 57.01
C ALA A 623 69.04 30.41 56.82
N ARG A 624 69.66 29.52 57.62
CA ARG A 624 69.37 28.07 57.57
C ARG A 624 67.95 27.72 58.02
N LYS A 625 67.45 28.38 59.08
CA LYS A 625 66.07 28.20 59.52
C LYS A 625 65.07 28.66 58.45
N ARG A 626 65.32 29.82 57.83
CA ARG A 626 64.50 30.33 56.73
C ARG A 626 64.50 29.40 55.51
N TYR A 627 65.63 28.76 55.20
CA TYR A 627 65.72 27.77 54.11
C TYR A 627 64.85 26.55 54.39
N GLU A 628 64.96 25.92 55.56
CA GLU A 628 64.14 24.73 55.89
C GLU A 628 62.64 25.05 55.97
N THR A 629 62.24 26.21 56.51
CA THR A 629 60.83 26.64 56.48
C THR A 629 60.32 26.80 55.05
N CYS A 630 61.07 27.53 54.21
CA CYS A 630 60.69 27.77 52.81
C CYS A 630 60.65 26.46 51.99
N ARG A 631 61.53 25.50 52.31
CA ARG A 631 61.53 24.17 51.70
C ARG A 631 60.30 23.34 52.06
N LEU A 632 59.89 23.32 53.32
CA LEU A 632 58.67 22.61 53.75
C LEU A 632 57.41 23.24 53.15
N GLU A 633 57.36 24.58 53.07
CA GLU A 633 56.27 25.29 52.39
C GLU A 633 56.19 24.92 50.90
N TYR A 634 57.32 24.88 50.19
CA TYR A 634 57.37 24.47 48.79
C TYR A 634 57.01 22.99 48.59
N GLU A 635 57.50 22.07 49.43
CA GLU A 635 57.15 20.64 49.37
C GLU A 635 55.63 20.41 49.58
N ALA A 636 55.01 21.16 50.50
CA ALA A 636 53.56 21.13 50.72
C ALA A 636 52.77 21.68 49.52
N MET A 637 53.14 22.87 49.00
CA MET A 637 52.51 23.46 47.82
C MET A 637 52.64 22.57 46.57
N SER A 638 53.79 21.93 46.37
CA SER A 638 54.03 20.99 45.26
C SER A 638 53.10 19.77 45.34
N LYS A 639 52.87 19.25 46.55
CA LYS A 639 51.93 18.16 46.79
C LYS A 639 50.50 18.57 46.49
N ASP A 640 50.04 19.69 47.03
CA ASP A 640 48.68 20.21 46.81
C ASP A 640 48.43 20.52 45.33
N LEU A 641 49.43 21.06 44.63
CA LEU A 641 49.38 21.28 43.18
C LEU A 641 49.25 19.96 42.40
N SER A 642 49.93 18.90 42.83
CA SER A 642 49.81 17.58 42.19
C SER A 642 48.42 16.97 42.39
N GLU A 643 47.84 17.10 43.58
CA GLU A 643 46.49 16.63 43.91
C GLU A 643 45.43 17.44 43.13
N GLY A 644 45.58 18.77 43.06
CA GLY A 644 44.74 19.66 42.28
C GLY A 644 44.80 19.38 40.76
N LYS A 645 45.98 19.08 40.20
CA LYS A 645 46.13 18.69 38.79
C LYS A 645 45.46 17.34 38.49
N ASN A 646 45.56 16.37 39.39
CA ASN A 646 44.88 15.07 39.22
C ASN A 646 43.36 15.23 39.25
N LYS A 647 42.83 16.05 40.18
CA LYS A 647 41.39 16.34 40.25
C LYS A 647 40.89 17.07 39.02
N HIS A 648 41.67 18.01 38.49
CA HIS A 648 41.38 18.71 37.23
C HIS A 648 41.29 17.74 36.04
N ALA A 649 42.25 16.82 35.92
CA ALA A 649 42.26 15.81 34.86
C ALA A 649 41.04 14.87 34.91
N LEU A 650 40.63 14.43 36.11
CA LEU A 650 39.43 13.62 36.30
C LEU A 650 38.16 14.37 35.87
N LEU A 651 38.01 15.63 36.27
CA LEU A 651 36.86 16.45 35.88
C LEU A 651 36.81 16.73 34.37
N LEU A 652 37.96 16.93 33.72
CA LEU A 652 38.03 17.06 32.26
C LEU A 652 37.58 15.77 31.54
N GLN A 653 37.93 14.60 32.09
CA GLN A 653 37.46 13.32 31.55
C GLN A 653 35.95 13.16 31.71
N GLU A 654 35.39 13.51 32.87
CA GLU A 654 33.95 13.47 33.14
C GLU A 654 33.16 14.46 32.26
N LEU A 655 33.73 15.66 32.05
CA LEU A 655 33.19 16.67 31.14
C LEU A 655 33.13 16.13 29.70
N LYS A 656 34.20 15.49 29.23
CA LYS A 656 34.25 14.88 27.90
C LYS A 656 33.17 13.81 27.73
N HIS A 657 33.03 12.91 28.69
CA HIS A 657 32.01 11.86 28.65
C HIS A 657 30.57 12.43 28.66
N SER A 658 30.34 13.50 29.43
CA SER A 658 29.05 14.20 29.47
C SER A 658 28.72 14.88 28.13
N PHE A 659 29.71 15.46 27.45
CA PHE A 659 29.52 16.02 26.09
C PHE A 659 29.19 14.93 25.07
N GLU A 660 29.90 13.82 25.08
CA GLU A 660 29.62 12.67 24.20
C GLU A 660 28.18 12.16 24.41
N SER A 661 27.77 11.98 25.66
CA SER A 661 26.40 11.59 26.03
C SER A 661 25.35 12.61 25.54
N LEU A 662 25.62 13.91 25.70
CA LEU A 662 24.73 14.97 25.21
C LEU A 662 24.57 14.93 23.68
N THR A 663 25.67 14.71 22.95
CA THR A 663 25.62 14.62 21.48
C THR A 663 24.80 13.43 21.00
N GLU A 664 24.92 12.28 21.66
CA GLU A 664 24.15 11.09 21.31
C GLU A 664 22.64 11.29 21.56
N ILE A 665 22.28 11.87 22.71
CA ILE A 665 20.87 12.14 23.05
C ILE A 665 20.27 13.21 22.13
N LYS A 666 21.01 14.27 21.79
CA LYS A 666 20.56 15.28 20.81
C LYS A 666 20.34 14.68 19.42
N LYS A 667 21.15 13.72 19.01
CA LYS A 667 20.93 12.99 17.75
C LYS A 667 19.62 12.19 17.80
N LYS A 668 19.39 11.42 18.87
CA LYS A 668 18.14 10.68 19.08
C LYS A 668 16.91 11.60 19.14
N TYR A 669 17.06 12.79 19.73
CA TYR A 669 16.02 13.81 19.77
C TYR A 669 15.67 14.28 18.35
N GLY A 670 16.66 14.68 17.55
CA GLY A 670 16.42 15.16 16.18
C GLY A 670 15.81 14.10 15.24
N GLU A 671 16.22 12.83 15.36
CA GLU A 671 15.61 11.73 14.59
C GLU A 671 14.12 11.53 14.94
N ARG A 672 13.76 11.65 16.22
CA ARG A 672 12.38 11.53 16.68
C ARG A 672 11.56 12.77 16.37
N GLU A 673 12.14 13.96 16.44
CA GLU A 673 11.49 15.22 16.06
C GLU A 673 11.14 15.21 14.56
N ALA A 674 12.05 14.74 13.70
CA ALA A 674 11.75 14.54 12.28
C ALA A 674 10.62 13.51 12.05
N SER A 675 10.58 12.44 12.85
CA SER A 675 9.52 11.43 12.80
C SER A 675 8.17 12.01 13.24
N LEU A 676 8.16 12.90 14.22
CA LEU A 676 6.96 13.62 14.68
C LEU A 676 6.43 14.54 13.58
N HIS A 677 7.31 15.32 12.94
CA HIS A 677 6.95 16.18 11.80
C HIS A 677 6.38 15.38 10.61
N ASN A 678 6.89 14.17 10.36
CA ASN A 678 6.32 13.30 9.33
C ASN A 678 4.88 12.87 9.67
N LEU A 679 4.59 12.59 10.95
CA LEU A 679 3.23 12.29 11.42
C LEU A 679 2.32 13.52 11.33
N GLU A 680 2.82 14.71 11.65
CA GLU A 680 2.09 15.97 11.50
C GLU A 680 1.72 16.22 10.04
N ARG A 681 2.65 15.98 9.10
CA ARG A 681 2.38 16.11 7.66
C ARG A 681 1.34 15.11 7.15
N LEU A 682 1.26 13.92 7.75
CA LEU A 682 0.21 12.94 7.45
C LEU A 682 -1.16 13.37 8.00
N LEU A 683 -1.16 14.17 9.07
CA LEU A 683 -2.37 14.70 9.72
C LEU A 683 -2.82 16.05 9.13
N GLU A 684 -1.94 16.79 8.46
CA GLU A 684 -2.23 18.04 7.74
C GLU A 684 -3.18 17.81 6.55
N THR A 685 -4.45 17.65 6.87
CA THR A 685 -5.57 17.73 5.93
C THR A 685 -6.64 18.74 6.39
N LYS A 686 -6.48 19.38 7.57
CA LYS A 686 -7.43 20.34 8.13
C LYS A 686 -6.74 21.47 8.93
N GLU A 687 -6.69 22.65 8.31
CA GLU A 687 -6.71 24.04 8.82
C GLU A 687 -5.92 24.52 10.05
N GLU A 688 -5.33 23.70 10.92
CA GLU A 688 -4.56 24.21 12.09
C GLU A 688 -3.06 23.89 12.02
N LYS A 689 -2.23 24.93 12.15
CA LYS A 689 -0.77 24.89 11.97
C LYS A 689 0.03 24.50 13.22
N VAL A 690 -0.62 24.24 14.36
CA VAL A 690 0.08 24.00 15.63
C VAL A 690 -0.47 22.76 16.33
N PHE A 691 0.25 21.64 16.20
CA PHE A 691 -0.04 20.43 16.94
C PHE A 691 0.41 20.58 18.40
N THR A 692 -0.55 20.59 19.32
CA THR A 692 -0.28 20.53 20.77
C THR A 692 -0.81 19.22 21.36
N PRO A 693 -0.23 18.70 22.45
CA PRO A 693 -0.70 17.44 23.06
C PRO A 693 -2.17 17.46 23.47
N GLN A 694 -2.66 18.61 23.93
CA GLN A 694 -4.07 18.80 24.28
C GLN A 694 -4.98 18.73 23.05
N HIS A 695 -4.57 19.38 21.96
CA HIS A 695 -5.32 19.38 20.70
C HIS A 695 -5.32 18.00 20.02
N VAL A 696 -4.18 17.32 19.97
CA VAL A 696 -4.09 15.95 19.43
C VAL A 696 -4.89 14.98 20.28
N GLY A 697 -4.89 15.16 21.61
CA GLY A 697 -5.75 14.41 22.53
C GLY A 697 -7.24 14.61 22.25
N SER A 698 -7.71 15.86 22.05
CA SER A 698 -9.12 16.11 21.71
C SER A 698 -9.50 15.50 20.36
N LEU A 699 -8.63 15.61 19.34
CA LEU A 699 -8.85 14.96 18.05
C LEU A 699 -8.92 13.44 18.16
N PHE A 700 -8.09 12.83 19.02
CA PHE A 700 -8.12 11.40 19.28
C PHE A 700 -9.44 10.96 19.91
N ASP A 701 -9.96 11.74 20.86
CA ASP A 701 -11.24 11.45 21.52
C ASP A 701 -12.43 11.64 20.55
N GLU A 702 -12.43 12.73 19.77
CA GLU A 702 -13.44 13.00 18.75
C GLU A 702 -13.47 11.90 17.67
N THR A 703 -12.31 11.51 17.14
CA THR A 703 -12.22 10.42 16.15
C THR A 703 -12.67 9.08 16.76
N ALA A 704 -12.32 8.79 18.02
CA ALA A 704 -12.80 7.60 18.71
C ALA A 704 -14.33 7.60 18.90
N GLN A 705 -14.92 8.76 19.19
CA GLN A 705 -16.37 8.91 19.32
C GLN A 705 -17.09 8.73 17.98
N GLN A 706 -16.55 9.30 16.90
CA GLN A 706 -17.08 9.11 15.54
C GLN A 706 -17.03 7.65 15.11
N ILE A 707 -15.91 6.94 15.38
CA ILE A 707 -15.81 5.50 15.12
C ILE A 707 -16.89 4.73 15.89
N LYS A 708 -17.09 5.03 17.19
CA LYS A 708 -18.15 4.37 17.99
C LYS A 708 -19.54 4.60 17.39
N GLN A 709 -19.83 5.83 16.95
CA GLN A 709 -21.12 6.17 16.35
C GLN A 709 -21.35 5.39 15.04
N ILE A 710 -20.37 5.41 14.11
CA ILE A 710 -20.45 4.65 12.85
C ILE A 710 -20.56 3.13 13.11
N THR A 711 -19.81 2.61 14.08
CA THR A 711 -19.88 1.19 14.46
C THR A 711 -21.28 0.81 14.97
N SER A 712 -21.93 1.69 15.75
CA SER A 712 -23.29 1.46 16.21
C SER A 712 -24.31 1.48 15.07
N GLN A 713 -24.13 2.39 14.10
CA GLN A 713 -24.96 2.50 12.90
C GLN A 713 -24.82 1.26 12.00
N LEU A 714 -23.60 0.77 11.78
CA LEU A 714 -23.35 -0.44 11.00
C LEU A 714 -24.00 -1.68 11.66
N LYS A 715 -23.90 -1.84 12.98
CA LYS A 715 -24.60 -2.93 13.70
C LYS A 715 -26.12 -2.88 13.55
N THR A 716 -26.71 -1.70 13.54
CA THR A 716 -28.15 -1.57 13.31
C THR A 716 -28.53 -1.88 11.87
N LEU A 717 -27.72 -1.47 10.89
CA LEU A 717 -27.94 -1.78 9.47
C LEU A 717 -27.82 -3.28 9.19
N GLU A 718 -26.83 -3.95 9.76
CA GLU A 718 -26.62 -5.40 9.62
C GLU A 718 -27.85 -6.20 10.12
N ARG A 719 -28.43 -5.80 11.26
CA ARG A 719 -29.68 -6.39 11.76
C ARG A 719 -30.86 -6.17 10.83
N LEU A 720 -30.98 -4.99 10.24
CA LEU A 720 -32.05 -4.66 9.31
C LEU A 720 -31.90 -5.39 7.97
N GLU A 721 -30.67 -5.57 7.47
CA GLU A 721 -30.37 -6.36 6.27
C GLU A 721 -30.66 -7.85 6.49
N GLN A 722 -30.28 -8.42 7.64
CA GLN A 722 -30.66 -9.79 7.99
C GLN A 722 -32.18 -9.96 7.99
N LYS A 723 -32.91 -9.03 8.61
CA LYS A 723 -34.38 -9.00 8.59
C LYS A 723 -34.94 -8.86 7.18
N ALA A 724 -34.32 -8.04 6.32
CA ALA A 724 -34.72 -7.90 4.92
C ALA A 724 -34.48 -9.19 4.12
N SER A 725 -33.39 -9.91 4.36
CA SER A 725 -33.09 -11.19 3.71
C SER A 725 -34.15 -12.27 4.02
N ILE A 726 -34.61 -12.32 5.27
CA ILE A 726 -35.67 -13.24 5.71
C ILE A 726 -36.98 -12.87 5.01
N LEU A 727 -37.35 -11.58 5.02
CA LEU A 727 -38.56 -11.10 4.36
C LEU A 727 -38.54 -11.32 2.84
N ARG A 728 -37.39 -11.23 2.17
CA ARG A 728 -37.23 -11.55 0.74
C ARG A 728 -37.44 -13.03 0.45
N LYS A 729 -36.95 -13.93 1.31
CA LYS A 729 -37.24 -15.36 1.20
C LYS A 729 -38.73 -15.66 1.36
N ASP A 730 -39.40 -14.96 2.26
CA ASP A 730 -40.84 -15.09 2.47
C ASP A 730 -41.64 -14.50 1.29
N GLU A 731 -41.18 -13.38 0.70
CA GLU A 731 -41.74 -12.83 -0.54
C GLU A 731 -41.58 -13.81 -1.72
N GLU A 732 -40.42 -14.44 -1.86
CA GLU A 732 -40.15 -15.38 -2.95
C GLU A 732 -41.02 -16.65 -2.84
N LYS A 733 -41.26 -17.13 -1.61
CA LYS A 733 -42.25 -18.19 -1.34
C LYS A 733 -43.66 -17.75 -1.70
N ALA A 734 -44.06 -16.54 -1.32
CA ALA A 734 -45.36 -15.97 -1.67
C ALA A 734 -45.51 -15.75 -3.18
N ARG A 735 -44.44 -15.37 -3.89
CA ARG A 735 -44.40 -15.24 -5.35
C ARG A 735 -44.53 -16.57 -6.07
N LYS A 736 -43.92 -17.64 -5.56
CA LYS A 736 -44.10 -19.00 -6.09
C LYS A 736 -45.54 -19.49 -5.94
N LEU A 737 -46.17 -19.16 -4.81
CA LEU A 737 -47.61 -19.32 -4.63
C LEU A 737 -48.39 -18.52 -5.67
N LEU A 738 -48.04 -17.24 -5.90
CA LEU A 738 -48.69 -16.39 -6.90
C LEU A 738 -48.50 -16.89 -8.35
N SER A 739 -47.32 -17.40 -8.72
CA SER A 739 -47.13 -18.00 -10.05
C SER A 739 -47.97 -19.27 -10.26
N SER A 740 -48.20 -20.04 -9.18
CA SER A 740 -49.14 -21.17 -9.22
C SER A 740 -50.60 -20.72 -9.32
N THR A 741 -50.90 -19.47 -8.94
CA THR A 741 -52.21 -18.85 -9.16
C THR A 741 -52.37 -18.34 -10.60
N ASP A 742 -51.31 -17.85 -11.26
CA ASP A 742 -51.39 -17.45 -12.68
C ASP A 742 -51.63 -18.64 -13.61
N THR A 743 -50.98 -19.79 -13.35
CA THR A 743 -51.30 -21.04 -14.06
C THR A 743 -52.72 -21.51 -13.76
N ALA A 744 -53.19 -21.36 -12.52
CA ALA A 744 -54.59 -21.63 -12.17
C ALA A 744 -55.58 -20.66 -12.84
N ILE A 745 -55.20 -19.40 -13.11
CA ILE A 745 -56.01 -18.41 -13.84
C ILE A 745 -56.07 -18.72 -15.35
N GLN A 746 -54.98 -19.22 -15.95
CA GLN A 746 -54.97 -19.75 -17.32
C GLN A 746 -55.82 -21.03 -17.45
N ASP A 747 -55.76 -21.91 -16.45
CA ASP A 747 -56.64 -23.07 -16.36
C ASP A 747 -58.11 -22.66 -16.14
N LEU A 748 -58.37 -21.60 -15.37
CA LEU A 748 -59.70 -21.01 -15.17
C LEU A 748 -60.28 -20.44 -16.46
N THR A 749 -59.48 -19.74 -17.27
CA THR A 749 -59.94 -19.19 -18.55
C THR A 749 -60.19 -20.27 -19.59
N THR A 750 -59.35 -21.32 -19.65
CA THR A 750 -59.62 -22.49 -20.51
C THR A 750 -60.82 -23.31 -20.04
N LEU A 751 -61.02 -23.46 -18.73
CA LEU A 751 -62.21 -24.08 -18.12
C LEU A 751 -63.48 -23.24 -18.35
N GLN A 752 -63.40 -21.90 -18.27
CA GLN A 752 -64.52 -20.99 -18.58
C GLN A 752 -64.88 -21.02 -20.07
N VAL A 753 -63.89 -21.10 -20.97
CA VAL A 753 -64.13 -21.29 -22.41
C VAL A 753 -64.79 -22.64 -22.66
N LYS A 754 -64.30 -23.73 -22.06
CA LYS A 754 -64.95 -25.06 -22.12
C LYS A 754 -66.36 -25.05 -21.54
N GLN A 755 -66.59 -24.40 -20.41
CA GLN A 755 -67.91 -24.25 -19.80
C GLN A 755 -68.85 -23.47 -20.73
N SER A 756 -68.39 -22.37 -21.33
CA SER A 756 -69.18 -21.56 -22.27
C SER A 756 -69.48 -22.30 -23.58
N ALA A 757 -68.58 -23.19 -24.02
CA ALA A 757 -68.79 -24.04 -25.18
C ALA A 757 -69.78 -25.18 -24.89
N LEU A 758 -69.69 -25.80 -23.70
CA LEU A 758 -70.67 -26.81 -23.25
C LEU A 758 -72.07 -26.21 -23.05
N VAL A 759 -72.17 -24.99 -22.49
CA VAL A 759 -73.45 -24.26 -22.33
C VAL A 759 -74.08 -23.86 -23.66
N LYS A 760 -73.28 -23.75 -24.74
CA LYS A 760 -73.79 -23.53 -26.11
C LYS A 760 -74.12 -24.83 -26.87
N GLN A 761 -73.57 -25.97 -26.42
CA GLN A 761 -73.82 -27.30 -26.99
C GLN A 761 -75.05 -27.98 -26.38
N LEU A 762 -75.36 -27.67 -25.12
CA LEU A 762 -76.68 -27.85 -24.52
C LEU A 762 -77.66 -26.80 -25.05
#